data_AF-A0A7D7U267-F1
#
_entry.id   AF-A0A7D7U267-F1
#
_cell.length_a   1.000
_cell.length_b   1.000
_cell.length_c   1.000
_cell.angle_alpha   90.00
_cell.angle_beta   90.00
_cell.angle_gamma   90.00
#
_symmetry.space_group_name_H-M   'P 1'
#
loop_
_entity.id
_entity.type
_entity.pdbx_description
1 polymer ?
#
loop_
_entity_poly.entity_id
_entity_poly.type
_entity_poly.pdbx_seq_one_letter_code
_entity_poly.pdbx_strand_id
1 'polypeptide(L)'
;MKRKNIFKFVSLLGIGSFVMLAAASCSQAASPTQNPSSRTELGGSAMMDMPSGNDNTNINQDMTNAVDTELRSARNQLSTLVDTENENTALYADYAKIQDTLKNAFAVARATVDKSDSTTQSLKDAKSTLESAISNANKEKTDFDEKNVDLVTAYNALKEALKNQKTNLDSVSEPNYAALKTNFVNLYNQAKTIVETTLIPITDSALNVENVMTINQNLTAAISRNVMWKRNADNLVNSFINQSILKKDITGVSESNSKVHPGNWSFVGYSVDVDNVNFDFAQRTVWAAEDSNTTTLPITNTGENSSPLTNVSWIYNLNNVDAKYTLSFRYFGASPTAYLYFPYKLVKDSDKSNVALQYKLNGEEAKTIDFKKVTQSESTGYGSSIETEGSKKQKPEETGEHSETTDSPTTPSTTIINEAPTVSDIKIAKIALSNLKFNLNTIEFSVPQGMGENMMKVAPMIGNMYITSSDNEANRKLIYDSIFGNTTSKEASKTAVTVDLLKGYSLATSYNMYVRQFTNLTDDKTPVYLVGLIGGNQPRFGGTNRIRQSTLENNRPSPNIDGIKRTFTIYVNAPQDGNYYISGQYLQGTMNMPRALKFSTQTTNNMMSEVTITDLKQNNWETLGSFDTSKNDTMIQNGTTGTEMQRAINLKQGLNKIIVSGVSSIARGDTPFIGNLTFTLMNQTANRLNENSQQDS
;
A
#
# COMPACT_ATOMS: atom_id res chain seq x y z
N MET A 1 8.82 -21.45 26.47
CA MET A 1 7.63 -20.76 25.92
C MET A 1 7.36 -19.49 26.72
N LYS A 2 7.80 -18.31 26.22
CA LYS A 2 7.51 -17.01 26.83
C LYS A 2 6.28 -16.41 26.12
N ARG A 3 5.17 -16.27 26.84
CA ARG A 3 3.92 -15.68 26.34
C ARG A 3 4.12 -14.17 26.14
N LYS A 4 3.98 -13.69 24.91
CA LYS A 4 3.88 -12.26 24.57
C LYS A 4 2.42 -11.84 24.71
N ASN A 5 2.14 -10.89 25.61
CA ASN A 5 0.84 -10.26 25.74
C ASN A 5 0.62 -9.30 24.58
N ILE A 6 -0.32 -9.64 23.70
CA ILE A 6 -0.89 -8.75 22.69
C ILE A 6 -1.96 -7.90 23.40
N PHE A 7 -1.66 -6.62 23.62
CA PHE A 7 -2.68 -5.63 23.98
C PHE A 7 -3.43 -5.24 22.71
N LYS A 8 -4.69 -5.69 22.59
CA LYS A 8 -5.64 -5.21 21.58
C LYS A 8 -6.23 -3.90 22.10
N PHE A 9 -5.93 -2.78 21.45
CA PHE A 9 -6.70 -1.55 21.60
C PHE A 9 -8.08 -1.78 20.97
N VAL A 10 -9.09 -1.94 21.80
CA VAL A 10 -10.49 -1.85 21.38
C VAL A 10 -10.78 -0.36 21.19
N SER A 11 -11.07 0.02 19.95
CA SER A 11 -11.67 1.29 19.58
C SER A 11 -13.03 1.41 20.29
N LEU A 12 -13.04 2.08 21.43
CA LEU A 12 -14.27 2.51 22.10
C LEU A 12 -14.52 3.97 21.69
N LEU A 13 -15.35 4.15 20.66
CA LEU A 13 -16.13 5.38 20.49
C LEU A 13 -17.10 5.43 21.68
N GLY A 14 -16.59 5.89 22.82
CA GLY A 14 -17.40 6.25 23.97
C GLY A 14 -18.05 7.59 23.67
N ILE A 15 -19.33 7.55 23.29
CA ILE A 15 -20.24 8.67 23.49
C ILE A 15 -20.36 8.81 25.02
N GLY A 16 -19.42 9.56 25.60
CA GLY A 16 -19.44 9.91 27.01
C GLY A 16 -20.42 11.05 27.20
N SER A 17 -21.66 10.72 27.53
CA SER A 17 -22.60 11.67 28.14
C SER A 17 -21.96 12.20 29.42
N PHE A 18 -21.48 13.44 29.41
CA PHE A 18 -21.07 14.13 30.62
C PHE A 18 -22.34 14.55 31.36
N VAL A 19 -22.67 13.80 32.41
CA VAL A 19 -23.49 14.32 33.50
C VAL A 19 -22.64 15.38 34.20
N MET A 20 -22.91 16.66 33.91
CA MET A 20 -22.45 17.75 34.74
C MET A 20 -23.11 17.59 36.11
N LEU A 21 -22.28 17.37 37.14
CA LEU A 21 -22.70 17.49 38.52
C LEU A 21 -22.97 18.97 38.78
N ALA A 22 -24.25 19.35 38.78
CA ALA A 22 -24.69 20.69 39.15
C ALA A 22 -24.33 20.91 40.62
N ALA A 23 -23.45 21.89 40.89
CA ALA A 23 -23.39 22.52 42.20
C ALA A 23 -24.67 23.33 42.36
N ALA A 24 -25.65 22.77 43.06
CA ALA A 24 -26.84 23.49 43.48
C ALA A 24 -26.43 24.54 44.53
N SER A 25 -26.50 25.82 44.18
CA SER A 25 -26.71 26.89 45.16
C SER A 25 -28.03 27.59 44.82
N CYS A 26 -28.95 27.50 45.77
CA CYS A 26 -30.34 27.92 45.76
C CYS A 26 -30.64 29.24 45.03
N SER A 27 -31.53 29.17 44.04
CA SER A 27 -32.37 30.30 43.62
C SER A 27 -33.82 30.00 44.04
N GLN A 28 -34.35 30.75 45.01
CA GLN A 28 -35.78 30.71 45.33
C GLN A 28 -36.58 31.29 44.16
N ALA A 29 -37.66 30.57 43.82
CA ALA A 29 -38.56 30.85 42.72
C ALA A 29 -39.34 32.16 42.93
N ALA A 30 -39.45 32.94 41.84
CA ALA A 30 -40.42 34.01 41.73
C ALA A 30 -41.79 33.43 41.29
N SER A 31 -42.87 33.92 41.90
CA SER A 31 -44.26 33.77 41.45
C SER A 31 -45.11 34.86 42.13
N PRO A 32 -46.25 35.28 41.54
CA PRO A 32 -46.36 36.19 40.41
C PRO A 32 -47.10 37.48 40.80
N THR A 33 -47.02 38.50 39.95
CA THR A 33 -47.73 39.78 40.10
C THR A 33 -49.25 39.58 40.04
N GLN A 34 -49.97 39.91 41.11
CA GLN A 34 -51.40 40.24 41.04
C GLN A 34 -51.65 41.65 41.59
N ASN A 35 -52.39 42.41 40.78
CA ASN A 35 -52.86 43.77 41.01
C ASN A 35 -54.07 43.77 41.96
N PRO A 36 -54.18 44.64 42.98
CA PRO A 36 -55.41 44.75 43.75
C PRO A 36 -56.16 46.05 43.45
N SER A 37 -57.40 45.92 42.95
CA SER A 37 -58.45 46.93 43.14
C SER A 37 -59.28 46.57 44.37
N SER A 38 -59.27 47.50 45.34
CA SER A 38 -60.25 47.82 46.39
C SER A 38 -61.33 46.80 46.79
N ARG A 39 -61.53 46.63 48.11
CA ARG A 39 -62.71 47.17 48.84
C ARG A 39 -62.85 46.59 50.27
N THR A 40 -62.98 47.52 51.23
CA THR A 40 -63.57 47.53 52.58
C THR A 40 -63.74 46.27 53.46
N GLU A 41 -63.31 46.45 54.72
CA GLU A 41 -64.15 46.51 55.95
C GLU A 41 -63.90 45.49 57.06
N LEU A 42 -63.81 46.09 58.26
CA LEU A 42 -64.26 45.63 59.58
C LEU A 42 -63.44 44.59 60.36
N GLY A 43 -62.87 45.09 61.46
CA GLY A 43 -63.32 44.64 62.77
C GLY A 43 -62.24 44.07 63.69
N GLY A 44 -62.12 44.67 64.89
CA GLY A 44 -61.72 43.89 66.07
C GLY A 44 -60.55 44.41 66.90
N SER A 45 -60.72 45.61 67.45
CA SER A 45 -60.45 46.06 68.84
C SER A 45 -59.46 45.36 69.78
N ALA A 46 -58.84 46.25 70.58
CA ALA A 46 -58.32 46.15 71.96
C ALA A 46 -56.82 45.78 72.08
N MET A 47 -55.99 46.47 72.87
CA MET A 47 -56.26 47.37 73.99
C MET A 47 -55.02 48.27 74.25
N MET A 48 -55.30 49.43 74.85
CA MET A 48 -54.39 50.46 75.34
C MET A 48 -53.26 49.93 76.24
N ASP A 49 -52.06 50.54 76.19
CA ASP A 49 -51.66 51.50 77.24
C ASP A 49 -50.45 52.36 76.82
N MET A 50 -50.51 53.63 77.18
CA MET A 50 -49.44 54.62 77.07
C MET A 50 -49.06 55.00 78.52
N PRO A 51 -47.82 55.40 78.81
CA PRO A 51 -47.65 56.85 78.95
C PRO A 51 -46.31 57.39 78.43
N SER A 52 -46.44 58.50 77.67
CA SER A 52 -45.79 59.79 77.90
C SER A 52 -44.33 59.82 78.36
N GLY A 53 -43.49 60.53 77.59
CA GLY A 53 -42.29 61.15 78.16
C GLY A 53 -41.27 61.63 77.13
N ASN A 54 -41.52 62.82 76.60
CA ASN A 54 -40.58 63.68 75.89
C ASN A 54 -39.21 63.79 76.61
N ASP A 55 -38.09 63.56 75.92
CA ASP A 55 -37.18 64.64 75.53
C ASP A 55 -35.97 64.14 74.73
N ASN A 56 -35.74 64.87 73.65
CA ASN A 56 -34.64 64.75 72.72
C ASN A 56 -33.35 65.27 73.38
N THR A 57 -32.23 64.54 73.25
CA THR A 57 -30.89 65.09 72.95
C THR A 57 -29.83 63.99 72.98
N ASN A 58 -29.44 63.51 71.80
CA ASN A 58 -28.05 63.37 71.32
C ASN A 58 -27.97 62.29 70.22
N ILE A 59 -28.46 62.62 69.02
CA ILE A 59 -28.55 61.72 67.85
C ILE A 59 -27.23 61.70 67.04
N ASN A 60 -26.19 62.46 67.42
CA ASN A 60 -25.04 62.69 66.55
C ASN A 60 -23.80 61.83 66.80
N GLN A 61 -23.81 60.93 67.80
CA GLN A 61 -22.66 60.03 68.05
C GLN A 61 -22.90 58.58 67.57
N ASP A 62 -24.17 58.16 67.42
CA ASP A 62 -24.55 56.80 67.00
C ASP A 62 -24.63 56.67 65.46
N MET A 63 -24.94 57.76 64.74
CA MET A 63 -24.93 57.77 63.27
C MET A 63 -23.54 57.63 62.67
N THR A 64 -22.49 58.14 63.33
CA THR A 64 -21.11 58.03 62.82
C THR A 64 -20.62 56.58 62.84
N ASN A 65 -20.93 55.83 63.91
CA ASN A 65 -20.62 54.40 64.01
C ASN A 65 -21.42 53.55 63.02
N ALA A 66 -22.68 53.90 62.74
CA ALA A 66 -23.52 53.21 61.77
C ALA A 66 -23.01 53.40 60.32
N VAL A 67 -22.64 54.63 59.94
CA VAL A 67 -22.10 54.95 58.61
C VAL A 67 -20.73 54.29 58.40
N ASP A 68 -19.84 54.32 59.40
CA ASP A 68 -18.53 53.66 59.33
C ASP A 68 -18.65 52.12 59.26
N THR A 69 -19.63 51.55 59.97
CA THR A 69 -19.93 50.12 59.91
C THR A 69 -20.46 49.71 58.54
N GLU A 70 -21.34 50.51 57.94
CA GLU A 70 -21.90 50.26 56.61
C GLU A 70 -20.84 50.39 55.51
N LEU A 71 -19.97 51.41 55.60
CA LEU A 71 -18.84 51.59 54.69
C LEU A 71 -17.89 50.40 54.72
N ARG A 72 -17.51 49.94 55.93
CA ARG A 72 -16.64 48.78 56.12
C ARG A 72 -17.29 47.49 55.61
N SER A 73 -18.60 47.33 55.84
CA SER A 73 -19.37 46.18 55.32
C SER A 73 -19.40 46.18 53.80
N ALA A 74 -19.71 47.31 53.15
CA ALA A 74 -19.71 47.44 51.69
C ALA A 74 -18.33 47.17 51.08
N ARG A 75 -17.25 47.66 51.73
CA ARG A 75 -15.87 47.41 51.30
C ARG A 75 -15.51 45.93 51.41
N ASN A 76 -15.85 45.28 52.53
CA ASN A 76 -15.62 43.85 52.71
C ASN A 76 -16.38 43.01 51.68
N GLN A 77 -17.65 43.31 51.41
CA GLN A 77 -18.44 42.57 50.42
C GLN A 77 -17.86 42.68 49.01
N LEU A 78 -17.43 43.88 48.59
CA LEU A 78 -16.79 44.06 47.29
C LEU A 78 -15.41 43.38 47.25
N SER A 79 -14.62 43.46 48.33
CA SER A 79 -13.34 42.76 48.44
C SER A 79 -13.51 41.24 48.29
N THR A 80 -14.45 40.64 49.03
CA THR A 80 -14.76 39.20 48.91
C THR A 80 -15.12 38.83 47.48
N LEU A 81 -15.91 39.66 46.79
CA LEU A 81 -16.28 39.40 45.41
C LEU A 81 -15.07 39.51 44.47
N VAL A 82 -14.24 40.54 44.64
CA VAL A 82 -13.00 40.74 43.87
C VAL A 82 -12.01 39.58 44.07
N ASP A 83 -11.95 38.98 45.25
CA ASP A 83 -11.08 37.83 45.53
C ASP A 83 -11.48 36.55 44.74
N THR A 84 -12.69 36.51 44.16
CA THR A 84 -13.16 35.42 43.29
C THR A 84 -12.74 35.55 41.82
N GLU A 85 -11.92 36.55 41.48
CA GLU A 85 -11.50 36.85 40.10
C GLU A 85 -10.94 35.63 39.36
N ASN A 86 -10.03 34.87 39.99
CA ASN A 86 -9.39 33.71 39.35
C ASN A 86 -10.41 32.60 39.04
N GLU A 87 -11.35 32.35 39.96
CA GLU A 87 -12.38 31.31 39.78
C GLU A 87 -13.34 31.69 38.65
N ASN A 88 -13.79 32.95 38.61
CA ASN A 88 -14.73 33.41 37.61
C ASN A 88 -14.09 33.55 36.22
N THR A 89 -12.88 34.11 36.13
CA THR A 89 -12.22 34.32 34.83
C THR A 89 -11.69 33.02 34.21
N ALA A 90 -11.34 32.00 35.01
CA ALA A 90 -10.88 30.72 34.51
C ALA A 90 -11.96 29.94 33.72
N LEU A 91 -13.25 30.17 34.01
CA LEU A 91 -14.38 29.54 33.30
C LEU A 91 -14.45 29.92 31.82
N TYR A 92 -13.84 31.04 31.43
CA TYR A 92 -13.91 31.62 30.09
C TYR A 92 -12.56 31.53 29.35
N ALA A 93 -11.66 30.64 29.75
CA ALA A 93 -10.35 30.49 29.11
C ALA A 93 -10.42 30.21 27.60
N ASP A 94 -11.48 29.53 27.13
CA ASP A 94 -11.74 29.29 25.70
C ASP A 94 -12.58 30.41 25.03
N TYR A 95 -12.92 31.49 25.73
CA TYR A 95 -13.77 32.59 25.27
C TYR A 95 -13.08 33.92 25.57
N ALA A 96 -11.94 34.17 24.91
CA ALA A 96 -11.01 35.23 25.27
C ALA A 96 -11.67 36.62 25.40
N LYS A 97 -12.63 36.98 24.54
CA LYS A 97 -13.35 38.27 24.63
C LYS A 97 -14.21 38.39 25.89
N ILE A 98 -14.90 37.31 26.26
CA ILE A 98 -15.71 37.25 27.50
C ILE A 98 -14.77 37.35 28.70
N GLN A 99 -13.65 36.60 28.68
CA GLN A 99 -12.67 36.63 29.75
C GLN A 99 -12.05 38.02 29.94
N ASP A 100 -11.67 38.69 28.84
CA ASP A 100 -11.06 40.03 28.89
C ASP A 100 -12.03 41.08 29.44
N THR A 101 -13.27 41.08 28.97
CA THR A 101 -14.34 41.96 29.47
C THR A 101 -14.55 41.77 30.97
N LEU A 102 -14.56 40.52 31.44
CA LEU A 102 -14.72 40.20 32.86
C LEU A 102 -13.51 40.62 33.69
N LYS A 103 -12.27 40.40 33.19
CA LYS A 103 -11.04 40.88 33.84
C LYS A 103 -11.03 42.40 33.99
N ASN A 104 -11.48 43.14 32.97
CA ASN A 104 -11.60 44.59 33.04
C ASN A 104 -12.61 45.03 34.11
N ALA A 105 -13.74 44.34 34.26
CA ALA A 105 -14.71 44.60 35.32
C ALA A 105 -14.12 44.35 36.72
N PHE A 106 -13.37 43.25 36.91
CA PHE A 106 -12.66 42.97 38.16
C PHE A 106 -11.61 44.05 38.47
N ALA A 107 -10.85 44.50 37.47
CA ALA A 107 -9.86 45.57 37.64
C ALA A 107 -10.50 46.89 38.10
N VAL A 108 -11.66 47.26 37.53
CA VAL A 108 -12.42 48.45 37.94
C VAL A 108 -12.95 48.32 39.37
N ALA A 109 -13.48 47.15 39.74
CA ALA A 109 -13.95 46.87 41.09
C ALA A 109 -12.81 46.92 42.12
N ARG A 110 -11.65 46.32 41.79
CA ARG A 110 -10.45 46.33 42.63
C ARG A 110 -9.94 47.75 42.86
N ALA A 111 -9.83 48.56 41.80
CA ALA A 111 -9.47 49.97 41.90
C ALA A 111 -10.43 50.77 42.79
N THR A 112 -11.74 50.42 42.81
CA THR A 112 -12.73 51.06 43.68
C THR A 112 -12.58 50.63 45.15
N VAL A 113 -12.26 49.37 45.43
CA VAL A 113 -11.98 48.87 46.80
C VAL A 113 -10.69 49.47 47.38
N ASP A 114 -9.66 49.60 46.56
CA ASP A 114 -8.33 50.07 46.99
C ASP A 114 -8.30 51.59 47.25
N LYS A 115 -9.26 52.32 46.65
CA LYS A 115 -9.37 53.77 46.80
C LYS A 115 -9.83 54.15 48.22
N SER A 116 -9.03 54.97 48.89
CA SER A 116 -9.24 55.33 50.31
C SER A 116 -10.48 56.20 50.53
N ASP A 117 -10.84 57.04 49.56
CA ASP A 117 -11.97 57.98 49.58
C ASP A 117 -13.26 57.41 48.93
N SER A 118 -13.31 56.10 48.63
CA SER A 118 -14.53 55.45 48.14
C SER A 118 -15.67 55.55 49.17
N THR A 119 -16.84 55.99 48.70
CA THR A 119 -18.07 56.11 49.51
C THR A 119 -18.83 54.78 49.56
N THR A 120 -19.71 54.61 50.55
CA THR A 120 -20.61 53.44 50.66
C THR A 120 -21.39 53.21 49.36
N GLN A 121 -21.89 54.28 48.73
CA GLN A 121 -22.61 54.19 47.46
C GLN A 121 -21.71 53.71 46.33
N SER A 122 -20.49 54.28 46.19
CA SER A 122 -19.55 53.85 45.14
C SER A 122 -19.13 52.38 45.26
N LEU A 123 -19.00 51.86 46.49
CA LEU A 123 -18.70 50.45 46.76
C LEU A 123 -19.88 49.54 46.40
N LYS A 124 -21.12 49.94 46.75
CA LYS A 124 -22.34 49.20 46.37
C LYS A 124 -22.56 49.19 44.86
N ASP A 125 -22.34 50.33 44.19
CA ASP A 125 -22.48 50.46 42.74
C ASP A 125 -21.43 49.60 42.01
N ALA A 126 -20.17 49.62 42.46
CA ALA A 126 -19.11 48.77 41.91
C ALA A 126 -19.39 47.27 42.13
N LYS A 127 -19.93 46.89 43.29
CA LYS A 127 -20.37 45.52 43.56
C LYS A 127 -21.49 45.08 42.60
N SER A 128 -22.55 45.88 42.48
CA SER A 128 -23.67 45.59 41.58
C SER A 128 -23.22 45.51 40.11
N THR A 129 -22.27 46.38 39.72
CA THR A 129 -21.67 46.37 38.38
C THR A 129 -20.87 45.09 38.14
N LEU A 130 -20.05 44.65 39.11
CA LEU A 130 -19.28 43.42 39.00
C LEU A 130 -20.18 42.17 38.98
N GLU A 131 -21.21 42.11 39.84
CA GLU A 131 -22.22 41.04 39.82
C GLU A 131 -22.92 40.96 38.45
N SER A 132 -23.26 42.10 37.87
CA SER A 132 -23.86 42.19 36.53
C SER A 132 -22.89 41.71 35.45
N ALA A 133 -21.60 42.07 35.53
CA ALA A 133 -20.59 41.60 34.59
C ALA A 133 -20.39 40.08 34.66
N ILE A 134 -20.39 39.48 35.86
CA ILE A 134 -20.33 38.03 36.06
C ILE A 134 -21.56 37.34 35.44
N SER A 135 -22.76 37.88 35.69
CA SER A 135 -24.00 37.35 35.11
C SER A 135 -24.02 37.44 33.59
N ASN A 136 -23.58 38.57 33.03
CA ASN A 136 -23.49 38.78 31.59
C ASN A 136 -22.49 37.82 30.94
N ALA A 137 -21.31 37.61 31.54
CA ALA A 137 -20.32 36.65 31.03
C ALA A 137 -20.89 35.22 30.94
N ASN A 138 -21.65 34.79 31.96
CA ASN A 138 -22.35 33.50 31.94
C ASN A 138 -23.41 33.42 30.84
N LYS A 139 -24.20 34.48 30.67
CA LYS A 139 -25.23 34.54 29.64
C LYS A 139 -24.62 34.50 28.24
N GLU A 140 -23.59 35.30 27.98
CA GLU A 140 -22.91 35.36 26.68
C GLU A 140 -22.31 34.02 26.29
N LYS A 141 -21.69 33.30 27.24
CA LYS A 141 -21.18 31.95 27.00
C LYS A 141 -22.30 30.98 26.64
N THR A 142 -23.37 30.94 27.43
CA THR A 142 -24.52 30.04 27.18
C THR A 142 -25.16 30.32 25.83
N ASP A 143 -25.44 31.59 25.51
CA ASP A 143 -26.01 32.00 24.23
C ASP A 143 -25.11 31.62 23.05
N PHE A 144 -23.78 31.73 23.21
CA PHE A 144 -22.83 31.32 22.19
C PHE A 144 -22.85 29.81 21.99
N ASP A 145 -22.77 29.04 23.08
CA ASP A 145 -22.70 27.56 23.01
C ASP A 145 -23.96 26.98 22.37
N GLU A 146 -25.14 27.48 22.74
CA GLU A 146 -26.42 27.05 22.18
C GLU A 146 -26.53 27.35 20.67
N LYS A 147 -25.97 28.47 20.21
CA LYS A 147 -25.97 28.84 18.79
C LYS A 147 -24.90 28.11 17.97
N ASN A 148 -23.85 27.61 18.61
CA ASN A 148 -22.66 27.08 17.95
C ASN A 148 -22.28 25.66 18.41
N VAL A 149 -23.28 24.81 18.67
CA VAL A 149 -23.11 23.45 19.21
C VAL A 149 -22.06 22.62 18.46
N ASP A 150 -22.09 22.63 17.13
CA ASP A 150 -21.15 21.87 16.29
C ASP A 150 -19.71 22.37 16.42
N LEU A 151 -19.53 23.70 16.47
CA LEU A 151 -18.22 24.33 16.66
C LEU A 151 -17.65 23.98 18.03
N VAL A 152 -18.45 24.15 19.09
CA VAL A 152 -18.04 23.84 20.47
C VAL A 152 -17.67 22.37 20.60
N THR A 153 -18.47 21.48 20.00
CA THR A 153 -18.20 20.03 19.99
C THR A 153 -16.90 19.71 19.26
N ALA A 154 -16.69 20.25 18.06
CA ALA A 154 -15.49 20.01 17.27
C ALA A 154 -14.23 20.58 17.94
N TYR A 155 -14.33 21.77 18.53
CA TYR A 155 -13.26 22.43 19.28
C TYR A 155 -12.84 21.61 20.51
N ASN A 156 -13.81 21.11 21.29
CA ASN A 156 -13.53 20.27 22.46
C ASN A 156 -12.92 18.92 22.07
N ALA A 157 -13.39 18.30 20.99
CA ALA A 157 -12.78 17.09 20.44
C ALA A 157 -11.31 17.33 20.03
N LEU A 158 -11.02 18.49 19.43
CA LEU A 158 -9.67 18.88 19.06
C LEU A 158 -8.77 19.04 20.28
N LYS A 159 -9.25 19.70 21.35
CA LYS A 159 -8.53 19.81 22.63
C LYS A 159 -8.22 18.44 23.23
N GLU A 160 -9.15 17.50 23.17
CA GLU A 160 -8.91 16.14 23.64
C GLU A 160 -7.86 15.41 22.79
N ALA A 161 -7.89 15.58 21.46
CA ALA A 161 -6.90 15.00 20.56
C ALA A 161 -5.48 15.55 20.80
N LEU A 162 -5.35 16.84 21.15
CA LEU A 162 -4.08 17.49 21.49
C LEU A 162 -3.41 16.87 22.72
N LYS A 163 -4.18 16.38 23.71
CA LYS A 163 -3.62 15.71 24.91
C LYS A 163 -2.79 14.47 24.55
N ASN A 164 -3.11 13.82 23.43
CA ASN A 164 -2.44 12.61 22.95
C ASN A 164 -1.28 12.89 21.97
N GLN A 165 -0.93 14.17 21.73
CA GLN A 165 0.10 14.55 20.76
C GLN A 165 1.42 13.84 20.98
N LYS A 166 1.93 13.85 22.21
CA LYS A 166 3.22 13.22 22.53
C LYS A 166 3.22 11.73 22.18
N THR A 167 2.23 10.98 22.68
CA THR A 167 2.08 9.55 22.42
C THR A 167 2.00 9.24 20.93
N ASN A 168 1.23 10.03 20.18
CA ASN A 168 1.05 9.81 18.75
C ASN A 168 2.32 10.13 17.95
N LEU A 169 3.04 11.20 18.28
CA LEU A 169 4.32 11.54 17.65
C LEU A 169 5.43 10.54 18.00
N ASP A 170 5.50 10.08 19.24
CA ASP A 170 6.45 9.05 19.68
C ASP A 170 6.23 7.74 18.89
N SER A 171 4.97 7.42 18.54
CA SER A 171 4.62 6.22 17.76
C SER A 171 5.14 6.20 16.31
N VAL A 172 5.52 7.36 15.77
CA VAL A 172 6.06 7.56 14.40
C VAL A 172 7.45 8.20 14.42
N SER A 173 8.20 8.00 15.51
CA SER A 173 9.52 8.60 15.71
C SER A 173 10.65 7.93 14.92
N GLU A 174 10.47 6.66 14.54
CA GLU A 174 11.46 5.90 13.75
C GLU A 174 11.74 6.55 12.38
N PRO A 175 12.98 6.48 11.87
CA PRO A 175 13.37 7.12 10.60
C PRO A 175 12.50 6.71 9.40
N ASN A 176 12.06 5.45 9.36
CA ASN A 176 11.21 4.92 8.29
C ASN A 176 9.83 5.61 8.22
N TYR A 177 9.42 6.31 9.29
CA TYR A 177 8.14 7.00 9.38
C TYR A 177 8.26 8.52 9.24
N ALA A 178 9.40 9.04 8.75
CA ALA A 178 9.64 10.49 8.66
C ALA A 178 8.50 11.27 8.00
N ALA A 179 7.94 10.77 6.89
CA ALA A 179 6.83 11.41 6.21
C ALA A 179 5.52 11.38 7.04
N LEU A 180 5.25 10.28 7.77
CA LEU A 180 4.13 10.23 8.71
C LEU A 180 4.33 11.25 9.84
N LYS A 181 5.53 11.31 10.41
CA LYS A 181 5.87 12.27 11.47
C LYS A 181 5.62 13.69 11.01
N THR A 182 6.09 14.07 9.82
CA THR A 182 5.83 15.40 9.23
C THR A 182 4.34 15.68 9.08
N ASN A 183 3.56 14.71 8.57
CA ASN A 183 2.11 14.86 8.46
C ASN A 183 1.43 15.05 9.83
N PHE A 184 1.79 14.23 10.84
CA PHE A 184 1.25 14.36 12.19
C PHE A 184 1.64 15.69 12.84
N VAL A 185 2.90 16.13 12.73
CA VAL A 185 3.35 17.43 13.25
C VAL A 185 2.55 18.56 12.62
N ASN A 186 2.33 18.52 11.30
CA ASN A 186 1.54 19.54 10.61
C ASN A 186 0.09 19.58 11.13
N LEU A 187 -0.58 18.42 11.21
CA LEU A 187 -1.95 18.32 11.74
C LEU A 187 -2.05 18.81 13.19
N TYR A 188 -1.08 18.47 14.03
CA TYR A 188 -1.04 18.93 15.42
C TYR A 188 -0.79 20.43 15.54
N ASN A 189 0.07 21.00 14.70
CA ASN A 189 0.31 22.45 14.69
C ASN A 189 -0.95 23.20 14.24
N GLN A 190 -1.62 22.74 13.17
CA GLN A 190 -2.91 23.30 12.74
C GLN A 190 -3.97 23.23 13.85
N ALA A 191 -4.06 22.09 14.54
CA ALA A 191 -4.97 21.90 15.66
C ALA A 191 -4.66 22.87 16.82
N LYS A 192 -3.37 23.04 17.16
CA LYS A 192 -2.92 23.96 18.20
C LYS A 192 -3.27 25.41 17.87
N THR A 193 -3.03 25.85 16.64
CA THR A 193 -3.38 27.21 16.19
C THR A 193 -4.87 27.51 16.33
N ILE A 194 -5.76 26.54 16.04
CA ILE A 194 -7.21 26.70 16.29
C ILE A 194 -7.49 26.90 17.77
N VAL A 195 -6.94 26.04 18.63
CA VAL A 195 -7.22 26.10 20.08
C VAL A 195 -6.67 27.39 20.69
N GLU A 196 -5.51 27.88 20.23
CA GLU A 196 -4.94 29.16 20.67
C GLU A 196 -5.77 30.37 20.22
N THR A 197 -6.56 30.24 19.15
CA THR A 197 -7.46 31.32 18.69
C THR A 197 -8.66 31.50 19.64
N THR A 198 -9.06 30.44 20.37
CA THR A 198 -10.25 30.39 21.25
C THR A 198 -11.60 30.47 20.50
N LEU A 199 -12.69 30.07 21.13
CA LEU A 199 -14.05 30.07 20.56
C LEU A 199 -14.55 31.48 20.25
N ILE A 200 -14.25 32.44 21.14
CA ILE A 200 -14.55 33.86 20.96
C ILE A 200 -13.26 34.66 21.15
N PRO A 201 -12.52 34.93 20.05
CA PRO A 201 -11.26 35.68 20.13
C PRO A 201 -11.50 37.14 20.55
N ILE A 202 -10.47 37.79 21.11
CA ILE A 202 -10.55 39.23 21.46
C ILE A 202 -10.77 40.08 20.20
N THR A 203 -10.17 39.68 19.08
CA THR A 203 -10.41 40.24 17.76
C THR A 203 -11.75 39.76 17.20
N ASP A 204 -12.46 40.56 16.41
CA ASP A 204 -13.74 40.18 15.78
C ASP A 204 -13.59 39.12 14.64
N SER A 205 -12.52 38.34 14.65
CA SER A 205 -12.24 37.25 13.71
C SER A 205 -12.79 35.93 14.23
N ALA A 206 -14.07 35.64 13.95
CA ALA A 206 -14.69 34.39 14.38
C ALA A 206 -13.96 33.15 13.80
N LEU A 207 -13.93 32.06 14.57
CA LEU A 207 -13.45 30.78 14.08
C LEU A 207 -14.34 30.27 12.94
N ASN A 208 -13.71 29.80 11.87
CA ASN A 208 -14.41 29.15 10.78
C ASN A 208 -14.74 27.69 11.18
N VAL A 209 -16.03 27.39 11.35
CA VAL A 209 -16.53 26.07 11.76
C VAL A 209 -16.06 24.95 10.84
N GLU A 210 -16.10 25.16 9.53
CA GLU A 210 -15.69 24.18 8.52
C GLU A 210 -14.19 23.85 8.65
N ASN A 211 -13.36 24.84 8.93
CA ASN A 211 -11.92 24.64 9.16
C ASN A 211 -11.67 23.80 10.43
N VAL A 212 -12.36 24.10 11.53
CA VAL A 212 -12.24 23.33 12.79
C VAL A 212 -12.66 21.88 12.57
N MET A 213 -13.79 21.66 11.91
CA MET A 213 -14.28 20.31 11.58
C MET A 213 -13.30 19.56 10.67
N THR A 214 -12.77 20.22 9.63
CA THR A 214 -11.83 19.61 8.68
C THR A 214 -10.55 19.15 9.37
N ILE A 215 -9.96 20.00 10.21
CA ILE A 215 -8.73 19.66 10.94
C ILE A 215 -8.99 18.52 11.93
N ASN A 216 -10.11 18.56 12.66
CA ASN A 216 -10.49 17.50 13.58
C ASN A 216 -10.69 16.14 12.86
N GLN A 217 -11.38 16.15 11.71
CA GLN A 217 -11.57 14.96 10.87
C GLN A 217 -10.24 14.43 10.34
N ASN A 218 -9.36 15.30 9.83
CA ASN A 218 -8.06 14.90 9.30
C ASN A 218 -7.15 14.30 10.38
N LEU A 219 -7.08 14.91 11.55
CA LEU A 219 -6.30 14.40 12.68
C LEU A 219 -6.85 13.04 13.16
N THR A 220 -8.16 12.93 13.33
CA THR A 220 -8.82 11.67 13.74
C THR A 220 -8.61 10.56 12.70
N ALA A 221 -8.73 10.89 11.42
CA ALA A 221 -8.48 9.95 10.32
C ALA A 221 -7.01 9.50 10.27
N ALA A 222 -6.06 10.41 10.54
CA ALA A 222 -4.65 10.08 10.61
C ALA A 222 -4.33 9.13 11.77
N ILE A 223 -4.85 9.43 12.96
CA ILE A 223 -4.67 8.61 14.15
C ILE A 223 -5.24 7.20 13.93
N SER A 224 -6.48 7.10 13.44
CA SER A 224 -7.16 5.81 13.24
C SER A 224 -6.50 4.93 12.17
N ARG A 225 -5.86 5.53 11.16
CA ARG A 225 -5.18 4.80 10.07
C ARG A 225 -3.69 4.57 10.29
N ASN A 226 -3.11 5.11 11.36
CA ASN A 226 -1.66 5.09 11.60
C ASN A 226 -1.05 3.67 11.49
N VAL A 227 -1.71 2.65 12.06
CA VAL A 227 -1.24 1.25 11.99
C VAL A 227 -1.11 0.76 10.53
N MET A 228 -2.06 1.12 9.67
CA MET A 228 -2.04 0.75 8.25
C MET A 228 -0.94 1.51 7.50
N TRP A 229 -0.76 2.80 7.79
CA TRP A 229 0.28 3.63 7.17
C TRP A 229 1.68 3.16 7.55
N LYS A 230 1.91 2.80 8.82
CA LYS A 230 3.16 2.21 9.28
C LYS A 230 3.48 0.90 8.56
N ARG A 231 2.51 0.00 8.42
CA ARG A 231 2.69 -1.25 7.67
C ARG A 231 3.06 -0.99 6.21
N ASN A 232 2.44 0.01 5.57
CA ASN A 232 2.80 0.39 4.21
C ASN A 232 4.24 0.92 4.13
N ALA A 233 4.64 1.82 5.03
CA ALA A 233 6.00 2.33 5.12
C ALA A 233 7.03 1.22 5.38
N ASP A 234 6.73 0.29 6.29
CA ASP A 234 7.57 -0.87 6.60
C ASP A 234 7.73 -1.80 5.39
N ASN A 235 6.63 -2.05 4.66
CA ASN A 235 6.66 -2.84 3.43
C ASN A 235 7.49 -2.16 2.34
N LEU A 236 7.39 -0.84 2.20
CA LEU A 236 8.17 -0.09 1.20
C LEU A 236 9.68 -0.16 1.48
N VAL A 237 10.09 -0.13 2.75
CA VAL A 237 11.52 -0.17 3.13
C VAL A 237 12.08 -1.60 3.05
N ASN A 238 11.34 -2.59 3.56
CA ASN A 238 11.85 -3.96 3.74
C ASN A 238 11.39 -4.94 2.64
N SER A 239 10.58 -4.48 1.68
CA SER A 239 9.99 -5.28 0.61
C SER A 239 9.45 -4.34 -0.48
N PHE A 240 8.19 -4.54 -0.90
CA PHE A 240 7.50 -3.75 -1.91
C PHE A 240 5.97 -3.78 -1.73
N ILE A 241 5.29 -2.89 -2.45
CA ILE A 241 3.85 -2.92 -2.70
C ILE A 241 3.63 -3.53 -4.08
N ASN A 242 2.83 -4.60 -4.17
CA ASN A 242 2.43 -5.23 -5.42
C ASN A 242 1.10 -4.62 -5.92
N GLN A 243 1.07 -4.21 -7.17
CA GLN A 243 -0.10 -3.70 -7.87
C GLN A 243 -0.35 -4.57 -9.11
N SER A 244 -1.40 -5.39 -9.03
CA SER A 244 -1.82 -6.19 -10.18
C SER A 244 -2.44 -5.26 -11.23
N ILE A 245 -2.07 -5.45 -12.50
CA ILE A 245 -2.68 -4.68 -13.59
C ILE A 245 -4.11 -5.17 -13.85
N LEU A 246 -5.00 -4.24 -14.15
CA LEU A 246 -6.43 -4.51 -14.33
C LEU A 246 -6.91 -3.92 -15.66
N LYS A 247 -7.73 -4.66 -16.40
CA LYS A 247 -8.30 -4.21 -17.68
C LYS A 247 -9.04 -2.87 -17.56
N LYS A 248 -9.81 -2.67 -16.47
CA LYS A 248 -10.61 -1.45 -16.25
C LYS A 248 -9.79 -0.16 -16.18
N ASP A 249 -8.50 -0.27 -15.92
CA ASP A 249 -7.60 0.87 -15.76
C ASP A 249 -6.83 1.18 -17.06
N ILE A 250 -7.15 0.47 -18.16
CA ILE A 250 -6.75 0.78 -19.53
C ILE A 250 -7.87 1.61 -20.18
N THR A 251 -7.50 2.74 -20.78
CA THR A 251 -8.45 3.66 -21.44
C THR A 251 -7.88 4.15 -22.78
N GLY A 252 -8.74 4.65 -23.68
CA GLY A 252 -8.31 5.25 -24.96
C GLY A 252 -7.87 4.27 -26.05
N VAL A 253 -7.98 2.96 -25.80
CA VAL A 253 -7.77 1.92 -26.81
C VAL A 253 -9.00 1.82 -27.72
N SER A 254 -8.78 1.69 -29.03
CA SER A 254 -9.87 1.53 -30.01
C SER A 254 -10.65 0.22 -29.82
N GLU A 255 -11.93 0.19 -30.20
CA GLU A 255 -12.77 -1.02 -30.13
C GLU A 255 -12.23 -2.22 -30.94
N SER A 256 -11.45 -1.92 -31.98
CA SER A 256 -10.75 -2.93 -32.79
C SER A 256 -9.63 -3.62 -32.02
N ASN A 257 -9.07 -2.97 -30.99
CA ASN A 257 -7.91 -3.42 -30.22
C ASN A 257 -8.23 -3.74 -28.75
N SER A 258 -9.49 -3.60 -28.32
CA SER A 258 -9.94 -3.85 -26.93
C SER A 258 -10.79 -5.13 -26.77
N LYS A 259 -10.72 -6.05 -27.75
CA LYS A 259 -11.42 -7.34 -27.68
C LYS A 259 -10.98 -8.14 -26.46
N VAL A 260 -11.82 -9.08 -26.01
CA VAL A 260 -11.41 -10.05 -24.99
C VAL A 260 -10.25 -10.88 -25.55
N HIS A 261 -9.23 -11.15 -24.75
CA HIS A 261 -8.13 -12.03 -25.17
C HIS A 261 -8.66 -13.43 -25.55
N PRO A 262 -7.95 -14.20 -26.37
CA PRO A 262 -8.46 -15.47 -26.88
C PRO A 262 -8.85 -16.46 -25.78
N GLY A 263 -10.12 -16.85 -25.74
CA GLY A 263 -10.66 -17.69 -24.66
C GLY A 263 -10.10 -19.12 -24.64
N ASN A 264 -9.48 -19.56 -25.72
CA ASN A 264 -8.79 -20.85 -25.81
C ASN A 264 -7.35 -20.81 -25.29
N TRP A 265 -6.83 -19.64 -24.93
CA TRP A 265 -5.50 -19.49 -24.35
C TRP A 265 -5.54 -19.73 -22.85
N SER A 266 -4.48 -20.35 -22.33
CA SER A 266 -4.23 -20.46 -20.90
C SER A 266 -3.08 -19.56 -20.48
N PHE A 267 -1.97 -19.63 -21.22
CA PHE A 267 -0.85 -18.70 -21.07
C PHE A 267 -1.08 -17.43 -21.85
N VAL A 268 -0.58 -16.33 -21.29
CA VAL A 268 -0.75 -14.98 -21.82
C VAL A 268 0.57 -14.30 -22.13
N GLY A 269 1.67 -15.05 -22.14
CA GLY A 269 2.97 -14.63 -22.64
C GLY A 269 3.56 -15.76 -23.48
N TYR A 270 4.07 -15.42 -24.66
CA TYR A 270 4.61 -16.40 -25.61
C TYR A 270 6.05 -16.08 -25.99
N SER A 271 6.92 -17.07 -26.12
CA SER A 271 8.34 -16.88 -26.50
C SER A 271 8.56 -16.84 -28.02
N VAL A 272 7.47 -16.69 -28.78
CA VAL A 272 7.41 -16.57 -30.24
C VAL A 272 6.46 -15.43 -30.59
N ASP A 273 6.54 -14.95 -31.83
CA ASP A 273 5.70 -13.88 -32.33
C ASP A 273 4.21 -14.23 -32.20
N VAL A 274 3.42 -13.24 -31.81
CA VAL A 274 1.96 -13.34 -31.72
C VAL A 274 1.32 -12.41 -32.73
N ASP A 275 0.73 -12.98 -33.77
CA ASP A 275 0.11 -12.21 -34.85
C ASP A 275 -1.31 -11.70 -34.56
N ASN A 276 -1.69 -10.64 -35.29
CA ASN A 276 -3.03 -10.07 -35.34
C ASN A 276 -3.62 -9.71 -33.97
N VAL A 277 -2.81 -9.28 -33.00
CA VAL A 277 -3.27 -8.86 -31.67
C VAL A 277 -4.33 -7.76 -31.80
N ASN A 278 -5.54 -8.05 -31.32
CA ASN A 278 -6.70 -7.16 -31.35
C ASN A 278 -7.30 -6.96 -29.94
N PHE A 279 -6.50 -7.25 -28.92
CA PHE A 279 -6.83 -7.16 -27.50
C PHE A 279 -5.69 -6.44 -26.78
N ASP A 280 -6.04 -5.71 -25.73
CA ASP A 280 -5.16 -4.84 -24.95
C ASP A 280 -4.72 -5.46 -23.63
N PHE A 281 -5.48 -6.42 -23.12
CA PHE A 281 -5.26 -7.06 -21.84
C PHE A 281 -5.50 -8.57 -21.92
N ALA A 282 -4.62 -9.34 -21.28
CA ALA A 282 -4.81 -10.77 -21.11
C ALA A 282 -4.40 -11.20 -19.70
N GLN A 283 -5.15 -12.13 -19.12
CA GLN A 283 -4.87 -12.74 -17.82
C GLN A 283 -4.83 -14.26 -17.96
N ARG A 284 -3.93 -14.90 -17.24
CA ARG A 284 -3.79 -16.36 -17.27
C ARG A 284 -5.11 -17.06 -16.92
N THR A 285 -5.47 -18.03 -17.74
CA THR A 285 -6.69 -18.82 -17.58
C THR A 285 -6.36 -20.22 -17.09
N VAL A 286 -6.99 -20.64 -15.98
CA VAL A 286 -6.89 -21.99 -15.44
C VAL A 286 -8.08 -22.81 -15.91
N TRP A 287 -7.87 -24.09 -16.18
CA TRP A 287 -8.90 -24.97 -16.72
C TRP A 287 -9.19 -26.14 -15.78
N ALA A 288 -10.44 -26.57 -15.70
CA ALA A 288 -10.86 -27.73 -14.92
C ALA A 288 -11.54 -28.76 -15.83
N ALA A 289 -11.59 -30.01 -15.38
CA ALA A 289 -12.42 -31.03 -16.04
C ALA A 289 -13.91 -30.72 -15.80
N GLU A 290 -14.76 -30.99 -16.78
CA GLU A 290 -16.17 -31.28 -16.49
C GLU A 290 -16.32 -32.71 -15.98
N ASP A 291 -17.50 -33.07 -15.47
CA ASP A 291 -17.88 -34.36 -14.86
C ASP A 291 -17.43 -35.64 -15.59
N SER A 292 -16.95 -35.53 -16.84
CA SER A 292 -16.16 -36.56 -17.53
C SER A 292 -14.72 -36.07 -17.75
N ASN A 293 -13.73 -36.82 -17.26
CA ASN A 293 -12.28 -36.52 -17.30
C ASN A 293 -11.68 -36.15 -18.68
N THR A 294 -12.47 -36.17 -19.74
CA THR A 294 -12.13 -35.92 -21.15
C THR A 294 -12.48 -34.51 -21.65
N THR A 295 -13.29 -33.73 -20.94
CA THR A 295 -13.68 -32.36 -21.35
C THR A 295 -13.12 -31.35 -20.36
N THR A 296 -12.51 -30.26 -20.83
CA THR A 296 -11.99 -29.18 -19.95
C THR A 296 -12.54 -27.81 -20.32
N LEU A 297 -12.97 -27.03 -19.32
CA LEU A 297 -13.43 -25.65 -19.48
C LEU A 297 -12.60 -24.66 -18.65
N PRO A 298 -12.54 -23.38 -19.06
CA PRO A 298 -11.99 -22.32 -18.22
C PRO A 298 -12.74 -22.26 -16.90
N ILE A 299 -12.01 -22.15 -15.79
CA ILE A 299 -12.61 -21.86 -14.49
C ILE A 299 -13.04 -20.39 -14.52
N THR A 300 -14.35 -20.16 -14.44
CA THR A 300 -14.90 -18.84 -14.21
C THR A 300 -14.85 -18.56 -12.70
N ASN A 301 -14.20 -17.47 -12.29
CA ASN A 301 -14.25 -17.02 -10.89
C ASN A 301 -15.65 -16.41 -10.67
N THR A 302 -16.64 -17.23 -10.30
CA THR A 302 -18.07 -16.87 -10.28
C THR A 302 -18.53 -16.11 -9.03
N GLY A 303 -17.62 -15.54 -8.24
CA GLY A 303 -17.98 -14.68 -7.12
C GLY A 303 -17.35 -13.30 -7.23
N GLU A 304 -18.14 -12.23 -7.11
CA GLU A 304 -17.68 -10.83 -7.03
C GLU A 304 -16.64 -10.58 -5.92
N ASN A 305 -16.52 -11.51 -4.96
CA ASN A 305 -15.56 -11.49 -3.85
C ASN A 305 -14.48 -12.59 -3.91
N SER A 306 -14.41 -13.39 -4.99
CA SER A 306 -13.39 -14.44 -5.12
C SER A 306 -12.09 -13.87 -5.68
N SER A 307 -10.98 -14.04 -4.95
CA SER A 307 -9.65 -13.70 -5.47
C SER A 307 -9.33 -14.62 -6.65
N PRO A 308 -8.80 -14.11 -7.77
CA PRO A 308 -8.46 -14.95 -8.90
C PRO A 308 -7.35 -15.95 -8.50
N LEU A 309 -7.43 -17.18 -9.04
CA LEU A 309 -6.42 -18.22 -8.80
C LEU A 309 -4.99 -17.79 -9.17
N THR A 310 -4.88 -16.84 -10.09
CA THR A 310 -3.64 -16.24 -10.55
C THR A 310 -3.88 -14.79 -10.97
N ASN A 311 -2.91 -13.93 -10.68
CA ASN A 311 -2.91 -12.53 -11.11
C ASN A 311 -1.85 -12.27 -12.19
N VAL A 312 -1.35 -13.31 -12.86
CA VAL A 312 -0.42 -13.15 -13.99
C VAL A 312 -1.20 -12.59 -15.18
N SER A 313 -0.95 -11.31 -15.48
CA SER A 313 -1.60 -10.58 -16.57
C SER A 313 -0.60 -9.73 -17.33
N TRP A 314 -0.96 -9.35 -18.55
CA TRP A 314 -0.19 -8.47 -19.41
C TRP A 314 -1.10 -7.42 -20.04
N ILE A 315 -0.63 -6.17 -20.06
CA ILE A 315 -1.04 -5.17 -21.04
C ILE A 315 -0.30 -5.53 -22.33
N TYR A 316 -1.04 -5.86 -23.38
CA TYR A 316 -0.51 -6.28 -24.68
C TYR A 316 -0.19 -5.10 -25.60
N ASN A 317 -0.98 -4.04 -25.50
CA ASN A 317 -0.75 -2.84 -26.27
C ASN A 317 -1.29 -1.61 -25.55
N LEU A 318 -0.65 -0.48 -25.81
CA LEU A 318 -1.15 0.86 -25.55
C LEU A 318 -1.11 1.62 -26.89
N ASN A 319 -1.61 0.98 -27.94
CA ASN A 319 -1.60 1.50 -29.29
C ASN A 319 -2.78 2.45 -29.47
N ASN A 320 -2.53 3.62 -30.08
CA ASN A 320 -3.41 4.80 -30.22
C ASN A 320 -2.90 5.98 -29.37
N VAL A 321 -3.08 7.19 -29.89
CA VAL A 321 -2.61 8.46 -29.29
C VAL A 321 -3.18 8.68 -27.89
N ASP A 322 -4.39 8.18 -27.64
CA ASP A 322 -5.09 8.33 -26.36
C ASP A 322 -4.98 7.10 -25.45
N ALA A 323 -4.36 6.01 -25.93
CA ALA A 323 -4.26 4.77 -25.19
C ALA A 323 -3.32 4.90 -23.98
N LYS A 324 -3.82 4.56 -22.80
CA LYS A 324 -3.08 4.68 -21.55
C LYS A 324 -3.51 3.69 -20.50
N TYR A 325 -2.59 3.42 -19.57
CA TYR A 325 -2.87 2.67 -18.35
C TYR A 325 -2.62 3.53 -17.11
N THR A 326 -3.58 3.59 -16.20
CA THR A 326 -3.51 4.42 -15.00
C THR A 326 -3.45 3.58 -13.74
N LEU A 327 -2.37 3.67 -12.97
CA LEU A 327 -2.23 3.04 -11.67
C LEU A 327 -2.33 4.10 -10.56
N SER A 328 -3.18 3.84 -9.57
CA SER A 328 -3.23 4.63 -8.33
C SER A 328 -2.73 3.81 -7.14
N PHE A 329 -1.88 4.39 -6.31
CA PHE A 329 -1.31 3.72 -5.15
C PHE A 329 -1.14 4.68 -3.97
N ARG A 330 -1.15 4.12 -2.76
CA ARG A 330 -0.84 4.88 -1.54
C ARG A 330 0.62 4.68 -1.16
N TYR A 331 1.31 5.78 -0.88
CA TYR A 331 2.71 5.83 -0.55
C TYR A 331 2.94 6.58 0.76
N PHE A 332 3.59 5.90 1.71
CA PHE A 332 3.91 6.43 3.02
C PHE A 332 5.40 6.28 3.38
N GLY A 333 6.27 6.12 2.36
CA GLY A 333 7.72 6.00 2.55
C GLY A 333 8.34 7.28 3.11
N ALA A 334 9.47 7.14 3.80
CA ALA A 334 10.16 8.24 4.47
C ALA A 334 10.64 9.35 3.50
N SER A 335 11.05 8.97 2.29
CA SER A 335 11.51 9.86 1.23
C SER A 335 10.42 10.02 0.15
N PRO A 336 10.28 11.19 -0.51
CA PRO A 336 9.41 11.38 -1.67
C PRO A 336 9.93 10.71 -2.95
N THR A 337 10.82 9.72 -2.81
CA THR A 337 11.43 8.95 -3.90
C THR A 337 11.16 7.46 -3.71
N ALA A 338 10.92 6.73 -4.80
CA ALA A 338 10.77 5.28 -4.79
C ALA A 338 11.31 4.67 -6.08
N TYR A 339 11.27 3.35 -6.16
CA TYR A 339 11.60 2.58 -7.35
C TYR A 339 10.38 1.77 -7.76
N LEU A 340 10.07 1.82 -9.05
CA LEU A 340 9.02 1.03 -9.68
C LEU A 340 9.66 -0.03 -10.57
N TYR A 341 9.21 -1.26 -10.37
CA TYR A 341 9.60 -2.44 -11.13
C TYR A 341 8.39 -3.06 -11.82
N PHE A 342 8.57 -3.56 -13.04
CA PHE A 342 7.57 -4.39 -13.73
C PHE A 342 8.22 -5.28 -14.78
N PRO A 343 7.70 -6.50 -15.03
CA PRO A 343 8.17 -7.33 -16.12
C PRO A 343 7.70 -6.75 -17.46
N TYR A 344 8.54 -6.85 -18.49
CA TYR A 344 8.24 -6.41 -19.85
C TYR A 344 8.88 -7.28 -20.92
N LYS A 345 8.28 -7.29 -22.12
CA LYS A 345 8.77 -8.02 -23.29
C LYS A 345 8.08 -7.58 -24.60
N LEU A 346 8.54 -8.06 -25.75
CA LEU A 346 7.88 -7.81 -27.04
C LEU A 346 6.81 -8.85 -27.39
N VAL A 347 5.76 -8.38 -28.05
CA VAL A 347 4.76 -9.25 -28.71
C VAL A 347 5.35 -9.85 -30.00
N LYS A 348 6.08 -9.04 -30.78
CA LYS A 348 6.67 -9.40 -32.08
C LYS A 348 8.07 -8.85 -32.24
N ASP A 349 8.94 -9.59 -32.92
CA ASP A 349 10.33 -9.16 -33.14
C ASP A 349 10.41 -7.95 -34.10
N SER A 350 9.45 -7.83 -35.03
CA SER A 350 9.36 -6.71 -35.97
C SER A 350 9.26 -5.34 -35.30
N ASP A 351 8.80 -5.29 -34.05
CA ASP A 351 8.55 -4.05 -33.32
C ASP A 351 9.78 -3.55 -32.54
N LYS A 352 10.89 -4.30 -32.53
CA LYS A 352 12.07 -4.01 -31.69
C LYS A 352 12.70 -2.64 -31.91
N SER A 353 12.60 -2.08 -33.12
CA SER A 353 13.11 -0.74 -33.44
C SER A 353 12.13 0.38 -33.06
N ASN A 354 10.90 0.03 -32.73
CA ASN A 354 9.78 0.95 -32.55
C ASN A 354 9.34 1.08 -31.09
N VAL A 355 10.03 0.40 -30.17
CA VAL A 355 9.71 0.40 -28.75
C VAL A 355 9.80 1.81 -28.19
N ALA A 356 8.73 2.25 -27.55
CA ALA A 356 8.75 3.45 -26.72
C ALA A 356 7.68 3.35 -25.63
N LEU A 357 8.01 3.87 -24.45
CA LEU A 357 7.11 3.97 -23.33
C LEU A 357 7.45 5.24 -22.55
N GLN A 358 6.43 5.90 -22.01
CA GLN A 358 6.60 7.04 -21.11
C GLN A 358 5.63 6.91 -19.93
N TYR A 359 5.89 7.69 -18.89
CA TYR A 359 4.99 7.83 -17.77
C TYR A 359 4.80 9.28 -17.33
N LYS A 360 3.62 9.58 -16.77
CA LYS A 360 3.35 10.80 -16.01
C LYS A 360 3.07 10.42 -14.57
N LEU A 361 3.76 11.06 -13.63
CA LEU A 361 3.52 10.87 -12.20
C LEU A 361 2.75 12.07 -11.67
N ASN A 362 1.61 11.84 -11.03
CA ASN A 362 0.80 12.87 -10.38
C ASN A 362 0.37 14.04 -11.31
N GLY A 363 0.25 13.78 -12.61
CA GLY A 363 -0.08 14.78 -13.63
C GLY A 363 1.09 15.66 -14.07
N GLU A 364 2.31 15.35 -13.63
CA GLU A 364 3.53 16.01 -14.11
C GLU A 364 3.80 15.70 -15.61
N GLU A 365 4.78 16.40 -16.17
CA GLU A 365 5.29 16.17 -17.53
C GLU A 365 5.69 14.72 -17.76
N ALA A 366 5.48 14.26 -19.00
CA ALA A 366 5.80 12.90 -19.39
C ALA A 366 7.32 12.67 -19.37
N LYS A 367 7.74 11.58 -18.74
CA LYS A 367 9.13 11.12 -18.69
C LYS A 367 9.26 9.86 -19.52
N THR A 368 10.26 9.79 -20.40
CA THR A 368 10.53 8.60 -21.20
C THR A 368 11.07 7.48 -20.32
N ILE A 369 10.74 6.25 -20.68
CA ILE A 369 11.36 5.04 -20.12
C ILE A 369 12.30 4.54 -21.19
N ASP A 370 13.59 4.70 -20.92
CA ASP A 370 14.61 4.40 -21.90
C ASP A 370 14.95 2.92 -21.89
N PHE A 371 15.07 2.36 -23.11
CA PHE A 371 15.50 1.01 -23.37
C PHE A 371 16.78 1.04 -24.20
N LYS A 372 17.70 0.11 -23.96
CA LYS A 372 18.88 -0.09 -24.80
C LYS A 372 18.42 -0.33 -26.24
N LYS A 373 19.12 0.26 -27.20
CA LYS A 373 18.91 -0.03 -28.62
C LYS A 373 19.58 -1.36 -28.96
N VAL A 374 18.90 -2.17 -29.77
CA VAL A 374 19.49 -3.42 -30.28
C VAL A 374 20.59 -3.05 -31.27
N THR A 375 21.87 -3.24 -30.90
CA THR A 375 22.98 -3.18 -31.85
C THR A 375 22.90 -4.39 -32.78
N GLN A 376 22.85 -4.16 -34.10
CA GLN A 376 23.00 -5.22 -35.10
C GLN A 376 24.45 -5.73 -35.09
N SER A 377 24.76 -6.62 -34.14
CA SER A 377 25.81 -7.63 -34.16
C SER A 377 25.87 -8.25 -32.76
N GLU A 378 25.13 -9.34 -32.55
CA GLU A 378 25.50 -10.41 -31.60
C GLU A 378 24.50 -11.56 -31.74
N SER A 379 24.94 -12.62 -32.41
CA SER A 379 24.39 -13.95 -32.17
C SER A 379 24.81 -14.39 -30.76
N THR A 380 23.84 -14.73 -29.91
CA THR A 380 24.01 -15.53 -28.68
C THR A 380 25.21 -15.17 -27.79
N GLY A 381 25.03 -14.16 -26.94
CA GLY A 381 25.90 -13.87 -25.79
C GLY A 381 25.06 -13.36 -24.63
N TYR A 382 24.98 -14.11 -23.54
CA TYR A 382 24.25 -13.73 -22.33
C TYR A 382 24.94 -12.51 -21.68
N GLY A 383 24.27 -11.37 -21.69
CA GLY A 383 24.66 -10.18 -20.93
C GLY A 383 24.56 -10.44 -19.43
N SER A 384 25.71 -10.65 -18.80
CA SER A 384 25.90 -10.59 -17.35
C SER A 384 26.06 -9.13 -16.94
N SER A 385 25.08 -8.56 -16.24
CA SER A 385 25.24 -7.28 -15.56
C SER A 385 25.80 -7.53 -14.16
N ILE A 386 27.13 -7.56 -14.03
CA ILE A 386 27.82 -7.50 -12.74
C ILE A 386 28.16 -6.03 -12.47
N GLU A 387 27.54 -5.44 -11.45
CA GLU A 387 28.13 -4.31 -10.74
C GLU A 387 29.30 -4.85 -9.90
N THR A 388 30.54 -4.54 -10.30
CA THR A 388 31.72 -4.78 -9.46
C THR A 388 32.34 -3.43 -9.11
N GLU A 389 32.13 -2.95 -7.89
CA GLU A 389 33.01 -1.96 -7.28
C GLU A 389 34.30 -2.66 -6.81
N GLY A 390 35.45 -2.14 -7.22
CA GLY A 390 36.74 -2.73 -6.88
C GLY A 390 37.95 -2.03 -7.51
N SER A 391 38.24 -0.81 -7.07
CA SER A 391 39.55 -0.15 -6.97
C SER A 391 40.70 -0.69 -7.85
N LYS A 392 41.14 0.08 -8.86
CA LYS A 392 42.57 0.27 -9.18
C LYS A 392 42.84 1.68 -9.72
N LYS A 393 43.82 2.33 -9.09
CA LYS A 393 44.43 3.61 -9.45
C LYS A 393 44.95 3.58 -10.89
N GLN A 394 44.57 4.58 -11.69
CA GLN A 394 45.44 5.08 -12.74
C GLN A 394 45.17 6.57 -12.98
N LYS A 395 46.21 7.36 -12.79
CA LYS A 395 46.34 8.81 -12.99
C LYS A 395 46.11 9.15 -14.47
N PRO A 396 45.37 10.22 -14.78
CA PRO A 396 45.58 10.97 -16.01
C PRO A 396 46.24 12.32 -15.69
N GLU A 397 47.19 12.68 -16.56
CA GLU A 397 47.89 13.96 -16.60
C GLU A 397 46.96 15.15 -16.83
N GLU A 398 47.36 16.28 -16.25
CA GLU A 398 46.86 17.61 -16.52
C GLU A 398 47.14 18.04 -17.96
N THR A 399 46.15 18.64 -18.61
CA THR A 399 46.30 19.94 -19.28
C THR A 399 44.92 20.61 -19.34
N GLY A 400 44.84 21.84 -18.82
CA GLY A 400 43.65 22.70 -18.77
C GLY A 400 43.05 23.01 -20.15
N GLU A 401 41.80 23.47 -20.23
CA GLU A 401 41.48 24.87 -19.95
C GLU A 401 40.10 25.10 -19.30
N HIS A 402 40.07 26.22 -18.59
CA HIS A 402 39.10 26.76 -17.66
C HIS A 402 37.97 27.49 -18.40
N SER A 403 36.71 27.25 -18.02
CA SER A 403 35.70 28.31 -18.05
C SER A 403 34.64 28.04 -16.99
N GLU A 404 34.68 28.82 -15.92
CA GLU A 404 33.66 28.90 -14.89
C GLU A 404 32.37 29.50 -15.45
N THR A 405 31.21 29.02 -14.99
CA THR A 405 30.13 29.89 -14.49
C THR A 405 29.05 29.08 -13.76
N THR A 406 28.91 29.42 -12.48
CA THR A 406 27.69 29.52 -11.65
C THR A 406 26.86 28.28 -11.30
N ASP A 407 26.85 28.04 -9.98
CA ASP A 407 25.99 27.17 -9.18
C ASP A 407 24.51 27.16 -9.60
N SER A 408 23.99 25.95 -9.77
CA SER A 408 22.59 25.61 -9.57
C SER A 408 22.56 24.16 -9.06
N PRO A 409 21.85 23.83 -7.96
CA PRO A 409 21.86 22.48 -7.39
C PRO A 409 21.00 21.57 -8.26
N THR A 410 21.55 21.17 -9.40
CA THR A 410 20.95 20.14 -10.25
C THR A 410 21.42 18.81 -9.71
N THR A 411 20.59 18.20 -8.86
CA THR A 411 20.74 16.78 -8.50
C THR A 411 20.84 15.96 -9.80
N PRO A 412 21.90 15.18 -10.02
CA PRO A 412 22.06 14.44 -11.26
C PRO A 412 21.01 13.33 -11.32
N SER A 413 20.00 13.47 -12.18
CA SER A 413 19.16 12.35 -12.60
C SER A 413 20.05 11.40 -13.41
N THR A 414 20.63 10.39 -12.76
CA THR A 414 21.19 9.25 -13.47
C THR A 414 20.04 8.53 -14.18
N THR A 415 19.91 8.74 -15.49
CA THR A 415 18.89 8.10 -16.31
C THR A 415 19.10 6.58 -16.25
N ILE A 416 18.12 5.85 -15.71
CA ILE A 416 18.13 4.38 -15.67
C ILE A 416 17.76 3.88 -17.07
N ILE A 417 18.67 3.16 -17.71
CA ILE A 417 18.45 2.57 -19.04
C ILE A 417 18.13 1.08 -18.87
N ASN A 418 16.95 0.67 -19.32
CA ASN A 418 16.49 -0.72 -19.25
C ASN A 418 17.04 -1.54 -20.42
N GLU A 419 17.14 -2.86 -20.27
CA GLU A 419 17.52 -3.75 -21.38
C GLU A 419 16.59 -3.61 -22.61
N ALA A 420 17.08 -3.97 -23.79
CA ALA A 420 16.21 -4.05 -24.96
C ALA A 420 15.16 -5.16 -24.75
N PRO A 421 13.86 -4.91 -24.96
CA PRO A 421 12.87 -5.97 -24.87
C PRO A 421 13.05 -6.96 -26.03
N THR A 422 12.74 -8.23 -25.78
CA THR A 422 12.77 -9.27 -26.81
C THR A 422 11.47 -10.09 -26.77
N VAL A 423 11.23 -10.87 -27.80
CA VAL A 423 10.11 -11.82 -27.81
C VAL A 423 10.42 -13.04 -26.94
N SER A 424 11.66 -13.52 -26.94
CA SER A 424 12.00 -14.80 -26.31
C SER A 424 12.20 -14.73 -24.79
N ASP A 425 12.34 -13.52 -24.22
CA ASP A 425 12.63 -13.29 -22.81
C ASP A 425 11.65 -12.32 -22.15
N ILE A 426 11.49 -12.46 -20.84
CA ILE A 426 10.91 -11.46 -19.96
C ILE A 426 12.06 -10.72 -19.30
N LYS A 427 12.10 -9.40 -19.46
CA LYS A 427 13.01 -8.49 -18.75
C LYS A 427 12.25 -7.78 -17.65
N ILE A 428 12.96 -7.10 -16.75
CA ILE A 428 12.35 -6.37 -15.61
C ILE A 428 12.80 -4.92 -15.70
N ALA A 429 11.85 -4.02 -15.83
CA ALA A 429 12.12 -2.59 -15.90
C ALA A 429 12.36 -2.06 -14.49
N LYS A 430 13.16 -1.01 -14.39
CA LYS A 430 13.38 -0.23 -13.17
C LYS A 430 13.22 1.24 -13.50
N ILE A 431 12.43 1.95 -12.71
CA ILE A 431 12.22 3.39 -12.85
C ILE A 431 12.40 4.04 -11.48
N ALA A 432 13.19 5.11 -11.43
CA ALA A 432 13.25 5.98 -10.26
C ALA A 432 12.07 6.96 -10.30
N LEU A 433 11.24 6.93 -9.27
CA LEU A 433 10.16 7.88 -9.05
C LEU A 433 10.63 8.97 -8.09
N SER A 434 10.36 10.22 -8.42
CA SER A 434 10.60 11.40 -7.58
C SER A 434 9.29 12.16 -7.39
N ASN A 435 9.23 13.10 -6.44
CA ASN A 435 8.04 13.93 -6.19
C ASN A 435 6.78 13.12 -5.81
N LEU A 436 6.96 12.00 -5.10
CA LEU A 436 5.84 11.26 -4.55
C LEU A 436 5.14 12.09 -3.46
N LYS A 437 3.82 12.19 -3.59
CA LYS A 437 2.96 12.83 -2.59
C LYS A 437 2.78 11.88 -1.40
N PHE A 438 2.67 12.43 -0.21
CA PHE A 438 2.19 11.65 0.94
C PHE A 438 0.78 11.13 0.63
N ASN A 439 0.53 9.84 0.91
CA ASN A 439 -0.73 9.17 0.61
C ASN A 439 -0.93 8.90 -0.91
N LEU A 440 -1.94 9.47 -1.55
CA LEU A 440 -2.38 9.03 -2.88
C LEU A 440 -1.46 9.55 -3.99
N ASN A 441 -0.99 8.64 -4.84
CA ASN A 441 -0.24 8.93 -6.05
C ASN A 441 -0.89 8.24 -7.25
N THR A 442 -0.70 8.81 -8.43
CA THR A 442 -1.19 8.24 -9.69
C THR A 442 -0.07 8.26 -10.72
N ILE A 443 0.15 7.13 -11.40
CA ILE A 443 1.07 7.01 -12.52
C ILE A 443 0.30 6.60 -13.78
N GLU A 444 0.50 7.33 -14.86
CA GLU A 444 -0.10 7.07 -16.16
C GLU A 444 0.98 6.60 -17.13
N PHE A 445 0.81 5.45 -17.75
CA PHE A 445 1.69 4.92 -18.80
C PHE A 445 1.05 5.12 -20.18
N SER A 446 1.85 5.54 -21.15
CA SER A 446 1.43 5.72 -22.55
C SER A 446 2.62 5.55 -23.50
N VAL A 447 2.35 5.51 -24.79
CA VAL A 447 3.38 5.59 -25.83
C VAL A 447 3.62 7.08 -26.15
N PRO A 448 4.89 7.54 -26.26
CA PRO A 448 5.19 8.90 -26.70
C PRO A 448 4.55 9.21 -28.06
N GLN A 449 3.95 10.40 -28.17
CA GLN A 449 3.44 10.88 -29.44
C GLN A 449 4.64 11.21 -30.35
N GLY A 450 4.71 10.56 -31.51
CA GLY A 450 5.76 10.87 -32.49
C GLY A 450 5.47 12.21 -33.17
N MET A 451 6.41 13.15 -33.10
CA MET A 451 6.52 14.20 -34.12
C MET A 451 7.20 13.57 -35.35
N GLY A 452 6.42 13.16 -36.34
CA GLY A 452 6.91 12.67 -37.64
C GLY A 452 6.05 11.57 -38.25
N GLU A 453 5.68 11.73 -39.52
CA GLU A 453 4.61 10.97 -40.20
C GLU A 453 4.87 9.47 -40.48
N ASN A 454 5.97 8.86 -40.04
CA ASN A 454 6.31 7.49 -40.48
C ASN A 454 6.91 6.54 -39.42
N MET A 455 6.83 6.84 -38.11
CA MET A 455 7.30 5.92 -37.07
C MET A 455 6.17 5.57 -36.09
N MET A 456 5.45 4.49 -36.36
CA MET A 456 4.53 3.89 -35.38
C MET A 456 5.34 3.38 -34.18
N LYS A 457 5.26 4.08 -33.05
CA LYS A 457 5.82 3.62 -31.78
C LYS A 457 4.92 2.57 -31.14
N VAL A 458 5.53 1.61 -30.44
CA VAL A 458 4.83 0.48 -29.83
C VAL A 458 5.28 0.35 -28.38
N ALA A 459 4.33 0.22 -27.45
CA ALA A 459 4.66 -0.14 -26.06
C ALA A 459 5.10 -1.61 -26.00
N PRO A 460 6.12 -1.96 -25.18
CA PRO A 460 6.32 -3.36 -24.84
C PRO A 460 5.09 -3.88 -24.09
N MET A 461 4.93 -5.21 -24.03
CA MET A 461 4.00 -5.81 -23.08
C MET A 461 4.46 -5.47 -21.66
N ILE A 462 3.54 -5.08 -20.78
CA ILE A 462 3.85 -4.69 -19.39
C ILE A 462 3.01 -5.54 -18.44
N GLY A 463 3.63 -6.09 -17.40
CA GLY A 463 2.94 -6.86 -16.38
C GLY A 463 2.69 -6.08 -15.08
N ASN A 464 2.49 -6.82 -13.99
CA ASN A 464 2.24 -6.30 -12.65
C ASN A 464 3.36 -5.36 -12.18
N MET A 465 2.99 -4.41 -11.32
CA MET A 465 3.84 -3.30 -10.89
C MET A 465 4.23 -3.44 -9.42
N TYR A 466 5.49 -3.18 -9.11
CA TYR A 466 6.10 -3.41 -7.80
C TYR A 466 6.81 -2.14 -7.34
N ILE A 467 6.38 -1.55 -6.23
CA ILE A 467 6.88 -0.26 -5.74
C ILE A 467 7.62 -0.47 -4.42
N THR A 468 8.87 -0.02 -4.35
CA THR A 468 9.70 -0.08 -3.13
C THR A 468 10.37 1.26 -2.88
N SER A 469 10.56 1.66 -1.63
CA SER A 469 11.34 2.86 -1.30
C SER A 469 12.84 2.58 -1.18
N SER A 470 13.27 1.32 -1.32
CA SER A 470 14.65 0.89 -1.19
C SER A 470 15.05 -0.05 -2.32
N ASP A 471 16.05 0.36 -3.08
CA ASP A 471 16.65 -0.42 -4.15
C ASP A 471 17.88 -1.22 -3.69
N ASN A 472 17.76 -1.85 -2.52
CA ASN A 472 18.78 -2.80 -2.08
C ASN A 472 18.58 -4.16 -2.77
N GLU A 473 19.64 -4.98 -2.80
CA GLU A 473 19.61 -6.31 -3.42
C GLU A 473 18.55 -7.23 -2.78
N ALA A 474 18.30 -7.10 -1.47
CA ALA A 474 17.29 -7.90 -0.78
C ALA A 474 15.87 -7.65 -1.31
N ASN A 475 15.49 -6.39 -1.50
CA ASN A 475 14.18 -6.02 -2.04
C ASN A 475 14.07 -6.38 -3.52
N ARG A 476 15.13 -6.15 -4.32
CA ARG A 476 15.16 -6.59 -5.73
C ARG A 476 14.92 -8.09 -5.84
N LYS A 477 15.61 -8.89 -5.01
CA LYS A 477 15.41 -10.33 -4.95
C LYS A 477 13.96 -10.70 -4.63
N LEU A 478 13.35 -10.07 -3.63
CA LEU A 478 11.95 -10.32 -3.27
C LEU A 478 10.97 -9.94 -4.40
N ILE A 479 11.24 -8.84 -5.11
CA ILE A 479 10.45 -8.42 -6.27
C ILE A 479 10.56 -9.46 -7.39
N TYR A 480 11.77 -9.92 -7.72
CA TYR A 480 12.00 -10.91 -8.77
C TYR A 480 11.37 -12.25 -8.39
N ASP A 481 11.51 -12.65 -7.12
CA ASP A 481 10.84 -13.82 -6.55
C ASP A 481 9.33 -13.71 -6.75
N SER A 482 8.73 -12.55 -6.46
CA SER A 482 7.29 -12.35 -6.65
C SER A 482 6.84 -12.28 -8.11
N ILE A 483 7.66 -11.77 -9.03
CA ILE A 483 7.36 -11.75 -10.48
C ILE A 483 7.34 -13.19 -11.01
N PHE A 484 8.35 -13.99 -10.69
CA PHE A 484 8.50 -15.33 -11.26
C PHE A 484 7.95 -16.45 -10.40
N GLY A 485 7.21 -16.11 -9.33
CA GLY A 485 6.62 -17.08 -8.41
C GLY A 485 7.67 -17.92 -7.69
N ASN A 486 8.87 -17.39 -7.47
CA ASN A 486 9.92 -18.09 -6.75
C ASN A 486 9.71 -17.95 -5.24
N THR A 487 9.97 -19.03 -4.50
CA THR A 487 10.07 -19.03 -3.04
C THR A 487 11.40 -19.66 -2.67
N THR A 488 12.24 -18.91 -1.97
CA THR A 488 13.54 -19.41 -1.52
C THR A 488 13.40 -20.03 -0.12
N SER A 489 13.94 -21.23 0.06
CA SER A 489 14.13 -21.86 1.37
C SER A 489 15.62 -22.01 1.67
N LYS A 490 16.03 -21.60 2.86
CA LYS A 490 17.40 -21.73 3.35
C LYS A 490 17.38 -22.32 4.74
N GLU A 491 17.84 -23.56 4.84
CA GLU A 491 18.09 -24.29 6.07
C GLU A 491 19.59 -24.56 6.19
N ALA A 492 20.07 -24.93 7.39
CA ALA A 492 21.50 -25.16 7.64
C ALA A 492 22.15 -26.17 6.69
N SER A 493 21.36 -27.11 6.14
CA SER A 493 21.82 -28.19 5.24
C SER A 493 21.30 -28.09 3.81
N LYS A 494 20.44 -27.11 3.48
CA LYS A 494 19.75 -27.05 2.19
C LYS A 494 19.43 -25.61 1.77
N THR A 495 19.83 -25.24 0.56
CA THR A 495 19.40 -24.01 -0.11
C THR A 495 18.60 -24.38 -1.35
N ALA A 496 17.36 -23.93 -1.47
CA ALA A 496 16.50 -24.27 -2.60
C ALA A 496 15.58 -23.11 -3.03
N VAL A 497 15.14 -23.17 -4.28
CA VAL A 497 14.16 -22.25 -4.87
C VAL A 497 13.05 -23.07 -5.50
N THR A 498 11.81 -22.84 -5.08
CA THR A 498 10.63 -23.44 -5.69
C THR A 498 9.94 -22.42 -6.60
N VAL A 499 9.62 -22.81 -7.83
CA VAL A 499 8.87 -22.01 -8.80
C VAL A 499 7.41 -22.44 -8.79
N ASP A 500 6.52 -21.51 -8.43
CA ASP A 500 5.08 -21.66 -8.56
C ASP A 500 4.66 -21.44 -10.02
N LEU A 501 4.37 -22.54 -10.72
CA LEU A 501 4.04 -22.49 -12.14
C LEU A 501 2.70 -21.84 -12.43
N LEU A 502 1.81 -21.68 -11.44
CA LEU A 502 0.51 -21.02 -11.57
C LEU A 502 0.63 -19.50 -11.38
N LYS A 503 1.48 -19.06 -10.45
CA LYS A 503 1.60 -17.64 -10.05
C LYS A 503 2.78 -16.90 -10.67
N GLY A 504 3.78 -17.60 -11.20
CA GLY A 504 4.94 -16.97 -11.84
C GLY A 504 4.68 -16.57 -13.30
N TYR A 505 5.22 -15.41 -13.70
CA TYR A 505 5.33 -15.04 -15.11
C TYR A 505 6.18 -16.08 -15.87
N SER A 506 5.68 -16.55 -17.01
CA SER A 506 6.29 -17.59 -17.82
C SER A 506 5.91 -17.43 -19.28
N LEU A 507 6.62 -18.14 -20.18
CA LEU A 507 6.35 -18.09 -21.62
C LEU A 507 6.03 -19.48 -22.17
N ALA A 508 4.95 -19.58 -22.94
CA ALA A 508 4.66 -20.75 -23.76
C ALA A 508 5.17 -20.54 -25.20
N THR A 509 5.24 -21.59 -26.01
CA THR A 509 5.36 -21.44 -27.47
C THR A 509 4.08 -21.82 -28.21
N SER A 510 3.09 -22.38 -27.53
CA SER A 510 1.84 -22.84 -28.16
C SER A 510 0.61 -22.55 -27.29
N TYR A 511 -0.48 -22.12 -27.94
CA TYR A 511 -1.79 -21.95 -27.30
C TYR A 511 -2.38 -23.28 -26.78
N ASN A 512 -1.88 -24.42 -27.28
CA ASN A 512 -2.30 -25.74 -26.82
C ASN A 512 -1.83 -26.02 -25.38
N MET A 513 -0.75 -25.37 -24.93
CA MET A 513 -0.26 -25.51 -23.56
C MET A 513 -1.22 -24.85 -22.57
N TYR A 514 -1.46 -25.50 -21.43
CA TYR A 514 -2.40 -24.98 -20.45
C TYR A 514 -2.14 -25.42 -19.02
N VAL A 515 -2.61 -24.59 -18.09
CA VAL A 515 -2.70 -24.93 -16.67
C VAL A 515 -4.04 -25.60 -16.41
N ARG A 516 -3.99 -26.83 -15.88
CA ARG A 516 -5.16 -27.61 -15.48
C ARG A 516 -5.19 -27.79 -13.97
N GLN A 517 -6.36 -27.57 -13.39
CA GLN A 517 -6.71 -27.97 -12.03
C GLN A 517 -7.06 -29.46 -12.02
N PHE A 518 -6.48 -30.18 -11.07
CA PHE A 518 -6.80 -31.55 -10.72
C PHE A 518 -7.30 -31.58 -9.28
N THR A 519 -8.38 -32.30 -9.04
CA THR A 519 -9.05 -32.44 -7.74
C THR A 519 -9.24 -33.91 -7.41
N ASN A 520 -9.46 -34.24 -6.13
CA ASN A 520 -9.72 -35.60 -5.66
C ASN A 520 -8.59 -36.58 -5.98
N LEU A 521 -7.33 -36.15 -5.82
CA LEU A 521 -6.17 -37.02 -5.98
C LEU A 521 -6.05 -37.94 -4.74
N THR A 522 -5.59 -39.17 -4.92
CA THR A 522 -5.63 -40.25 -3.91
C THR A 522 -5.01 -39.86 -2.57
N ASP A 523 -4.00 -38.98 -2.58
CA ASP A 523 -3.24 -38.54 -1.41
C ASP A 523 -3.38 -37.02 -1.11
N ASP A 524 -4.16 -36.28 -1.90
CA ASP A 524 -4.32 -34.83 -1.73
C ASP A 524 -5.76 -34.37 -1.97
N LYS A 525 -6.37 -33.81 -0.93
CA LYS A 525 -7.71 -33.23 -0.99
C LYS A 525 -7.71 -31.80 -1.51
N THR A 526 -6.54 -31.17 -1.61
CA THR A 526 -6.42 -29.82 -2.15
C THR A 526 -6.24 -29.87 -3.68
N PRO A 527 -6.82 -28.91 -4.42
CA PRO A 527 -6.62 -28.85 -5.85
C PRO A 527 -5.15 -28.62 -6.19
N VAL A 528 -4.63 -29.40 -7.14
CA VAL A 528 -3.27 -29.26 -7.67
C VAL A 528 -3.34 -28.70 -9.08
N TYR A 529 -2.44 -27.77 -9.40
CA TYR A 529 -2.38 -27.10 -10.69
C TYR A 529 -1.16 -27.54 -11.47
N LEU A 530 -1.37 -28.15 -12.62
CA LEU A 530 -0.31 -28.71 -13.44
C LEU A 530 -0.32 -28.11 -14.84
N VAL A 531 0.86 -27.88 -15.41
CA VAL A 531 1.07 -27.44 -16.79
C VAL A 531 1.12 -28.66 -17.70
N GLY A 532 0.25 -28.71 -18.70
CA GLY A 532 0.16 -29.80 -19.66
C GLY A 532 0.55 -29.42 -21.08
N LEU A 533 0.72 -30.45 -21.91
CA LEU A 533 1.05 -30.35 -23.33
C LEU A 533 2.32 -29.54 -23.60
N ILE A 534 3.31 -29.66 -22.71
CA ILE A 534 4.69 -29.32 -23.05
C ILE A 534 5.19 -30.42 -23.98
N GLY A 535 5.93 -30.06 -25.03
CA GLY A 535 6.35 -30.99 -26.06
C GLY A 535 5.18 -31.59 -26.86
N GLY A 536 5.52 -32.57 -27.70
CA GLY A 536 4.55 -33.41 -28.39
C GLY A 536 3.75 -32.72 -29.49
N ASN A 537 2.96 -33.51 -30.21
CA ASN A 537 2.10 -33.02 -31.32
C ASN A 537 0.61 -33.14 -31.00
N GLN A 538 0.27 -33.55 -29.77
CA GLN A 538 -1.12 -33.74 -29.38
C GLN A 538 -1.84 -32.38 -29.37
N PRO A 539 -3.00 -32.25 -30.05
CA PRO A 539 -3.84 -31.09 -29.92
C PRO A 539 -4.54 -31.12 -28.57
N ARG A 540 -4.79 -29.94 -28.00
CA ARG A 540 -5.57 -29.82 -26.77
C ARG A 540 -7.02 -30.27 -26.96
N PHE A 541 -7.59 -29.96 -28.12
CA PHE A 541 -8.98 -30.25 -28.47
C PHE A 541 -9.01 -31.31 -29.61
N GLY A 542 -8.77 -32.57 -29.28
CA GLY A 542 -8.87 -33.72 -30.21
C GLY A 542 -10.20 -34.49 -30.08
N GLY A 543 -10.74 -35.03 -31.17
CA GLY A 543 -11.99 -35.81 -31.19
C GLY A 543 -13.28 -34.99 -31.18
N THR A 544 -14.44 -35.64 -30.98
CA THR A 544 -15.82 -35.07 -30.97
C THR A 544 -16.05 -33.83 -30.07
N ASN A 545 -15.04 -33.41 -29.31
CA ASN A 545 -14.98 -32.23 -28.45
C ASN A 545 -14.78 -30.88 -29.16
N ARG A 546 -14.75 -30.81 -30.50
CA ARG A 546 -14.66 -29.53 -31.25
C ARG A 546 -15.84 -28.58 -30.94
N ILE A 547 -16.98 -29.12 -30.52
CA ILE A 547 -18.24 -28.39 -30.30
C ILE A 547 -18.15 -27.36 -29.15
N ARG A 548 -17.16 -27.46 -28.24
CA ARG A 548 -17.02 -26.52 -27.11
C ARG A 548 -15.95 -25.45 -27.28
N GLN A 549 -15.12 -25.55 -28.33
CA GLN A 549 -14.23 -24.46 -28.70
C GLN A 549 -15.04 -23.28 -29.31
N SER A 550 -16.18 -23.57 -29.95
CA SER A 550 -17.04 -22.56 -30.57
C SER A 550 -17.79 -21.67 -29.57
N THR A 551 -17.86 -22.04 -28.29
CA THR A 551 -18.48 -21.22 -27.25
C THR A 551 -17.50 -20.24 -26.60
N LEU A 552 -16.21 -20.31 -26.94
CA LEU A 552 -15.17 -19.42 -26.42
C LEU A 552 -15.03 -18.19 -27.31
N GLU A 553 -15.01 -17.01 -26.70
CA GLU A 553 -14.82 -15.74 -27.41
C GLU A 553 -13.39 -15.59 -27.95
N ASN A 554 -13.27 -14.89 -29.09
CA ASN A 554 -11.99 -14.58 -29.76
C ASN A 554 -11.05 -15.79 -29.90
N ASN A 555 -11.59 -16.97 -30.19
CA ASN A 555 -10.81 -18.20 -30.31
C ASN A 555 -9.70 -18.09 -31.38
N ARG A 556 -8.45 -18.34 -30.99
CA ARG A 556 -7.28 -18.22 -31.86
C ARG A 556 -6.31 -19.39 -31.74
N PRO A 557 -6.13 -20.21 -32.78
CA PRO A 557 -5.20 -21.33 -32.79
C PRO A 557 -3.76 -20.89 -33.11
N SER A 558 -3.29 -19.81 -32.50
CA SER A 558 -1.94 -19.24 -32.69
C SER A 558 -1.50 -18.54 -31.40
N PRO A 559 -0.19 -18.49 -31.06
CA PRO A 559 0.90 -19.21 -31.73
C PRO A 559 0.77 -20.72 -31.54
N ASN A 560 1.17 -21.52 -32.54
CA ASN A 560 1.00 -22.97 -32.53
C ASN A 560 2.29 -23.71 -32.89
N ILE A 561 3.21 -23.80 -31.92
CA ILE A 561 4.42 -24.61 -32.05
C ILE A 561 4.18 -26.03 -31.51
N ASP A 562 4.72 -27.01 -32.22
CA ASP A 562 4.53 -28.45 -31.96
C ASP A 562 5.87 -29.19 -31.75
N GLY A 563 5.78 -30.44 -31.33
CA GLY A 563 6.90 -31.35 -31.08
C GLY A 563 7.77 -30.87 -29.93
N ILE A 564 9.06 -31.23 -29.95
CA ILE A 564 10.01 -30.80 -28.90
C ILE A 564 10.23 -29.28 -28.84
N LYS A 565 9.82 -28.54 -29.89
CA LYS A 565 9.86 -27.07 -29.93
C LYS A 565 8.67 -26.44 -29.20
N ARG A 566 7.66 -27.23 -28.83
CA ARG A 566 6.60 -26.81 -27.91
C ARG A 566 7.17 -26.74 -26.50
N THR A 567 7.68 -25.58 -26.09
CA THR A 567 8.45 -25.41 -24.86
C THR A 567 7.76 -24.48 -23.88
N PHE A 568 8.05 -24.70 -22.60
CA PHE A 568 7.64 -23.84 -21.49
C PHE A 568 8.85 -23.19 -20.86
N THR A 569 8.92 -21.87 -20.86
CA THR A 569 10.02 -21.11 -20.26
C THR A 569 9.59 -20.57 -18.89
N ILE A 570 10.40 -20.86 -17.88
CA ILE A 570 10.28 -20.33 -16.52
C ILE A 570 11.56 -19.57 -16.14
N TYR A 571 11.52 -18.86 -15.01
CA TYR A 571 12.66 -18.15 -14.47
C TYR A 571 12.91 -18.54 -13.02
N VAL A 572 14.18 -18.75 -12.67
CA VAL A 572 14.63 -19.20 -11.35
C VAL A 572 15.62 -18.18 -10.81
N ASN A 573 15.24 -17.49 -9.75
CA ASN A 573 16.10 -16.56 -9.03
C ASN A 573 16.98 -17.32 -8.02
N ALA A 574 18.11 -17.83 -8.47
CA ALA A 574 18.99 -18.66 -7.66
C ALA A 574 19.72 -17.79 -6.60
N PRO A 575 19.74 -18.20 -5.32
CA PRO A 575 20.36 -17.41 -4.25
C PRO A 575 21.88 -17.34 -4.34
N GLN A 576 22.53 -18.25 -5.06
CA GLN A 576 23.97 -18.28 -5.30
C GLN A 576 24.31 -19.10 -6.55
N ASP A 577 25.49 -18.86 -7.12
CA ASP A 577 26.05 -19.68 -8.19
C ASP A 577 26.18 -21.15 -7.76
N GLY A 578 25.86 -22.09 -8.66
CA GLY A 578 26.14 -23.50 -8.42
C GLY A 578 25.33 -24.48 -9.27
N ASN A 579 25.50 -25.77 -9.00
CA ASN A 579 24.73 -26.84 -9.62
C ASN A 579 23.51 -27.16 -8.76
N TYR A 580 22.34 -27.21 -9.38
CA TYR A 580 21.06 -27.43 -8.70
C TYR A 580 20.40 -28.72 -9.18
N TYR A 581 20.05 -29.59 -8.24
CA TYR A 581 19.13 -30.70 -8.50
C TYR A 581 17.72 -30.15 -8.72
N ILE A 582 16.97 -30.79 -9.61
CA ILE A 582 15.59 -30.48 -9.93
C ILE A 582 14.68 -31.57 -9.37
N SER A 583 13.60 -31.17 -8.71
CA SER A 583 12.52 -32.06 -8.30
C SER A 583 11.16 -31.45 -8.54
N GLY A 584 10.13 -32.30 -8.64
CA GLY A 584 8.78 -31.85 -8.91
C GLY A 584 7.78 -32.99 -8.88
N GLN A 585 6.50 -32.62 -8.98
CA GLN A 585 5.39 -33.55 -9.14
C GLN A 585 4.95 -33.58 -10.60
N TYR A 586 4.44 -34.74 -11.02
CA TYR A 586 3.88 -34.91 -12.35
C TYR A 586 2.62 -35.77 -12.32
N LEU A 587 1.81 -35.64 -13.38
CA LEU A 587 0.66 -36.49 -13.61
C LEU A 587 0.63 -36.93 -15.07
N GLN A 588 0.32 -38.20 -15.29
CA GLN A 588 -0.02 -38.69 -16.62
C GLN A 588 -1.15 -39.71 -16.53
N GLY A 589 -1.98 -39.77 -17.57
CA GLY A 589 -3.02 -40.77 -17.65
C GLY A 589 -2.53 -42.18 -17.87
N THR A 590 -3.48 -43.11 -17.92
CA THR A 590 -3.27 -44.51 -18.27
C THR A 590 -2.69 -44.63 -19.69
N MET A 591 -1.36 -44.61 -19.79
CA MET A 591 -0.62 -44.81 -21.03
C MET A 591 0.47 -45.84 -20.79
N ASN A 592 0.61 -46.80 -21.71
CA ASN A 592 1.63 -47.84 -21.59
C ASN A 592 3.06 -47.35 -21.89
N MET A 593 3.22 -46.08 -22.29
CA MET A 593 4.50 -45.50 -22.71
C MET A 593 5.00 -44.47 -21.68
N PRO A 594 6.22 -44.63 -21.14
CA PRO A 594 6.83 -43.62 -20.27
C PRO A 594 7.04 -42.30 -21.01
N ARG A 595 6.98 -41.20 -20.26
CA ARG A 595 7.23 -39.84 -20.74
C ARG A 595 8.58 -39.33 -20.23
N ALA A 596 9.01 -38.20 -20.78
CA ALA A 596 10.28 -37.56 -20.41
C ALA A 596 10.15 -36.04 -20.36
N LEU A 597 11.06 -35.42 -19.61
CA LEU A 597 11.20 -33.97 -19.47
C LEU A 597 12.66 -33.59 -19.70
N LYS A 598 12.89 -32.50 -20.43
CA LYS A 598 14.21 -31.88 -20.54
C LYS A 598 14.15 -30.45 -20.00
N PHE A 599 15.12 -30.12 -19.15
CA PHE A 599 15.37 -28.78 -18.65
C PHE A 599 16.65 -28.26 -19.29
N SER A 600 16.65 -27.01 -19.76
CA SER A 600 17.84 -26.39 -20.31
C SER A 600 17.98 -24.91 -19.94
N THR A 601 19.21 -24.46 -19.72
CA THR A 601 19.55 -23.02 -19.61
C THR A 601 19.85 -22.37 -20.95
N GLN A 602 19.97 -23.14 -22.05
CA GLN A 602 20.31 -22.66 -23.39
C GLN A 602 19.47 -23.33 -24.48
N THR A 603 19.43 -22.75 -25.68
CA THR A 603 18.79 -23.36 -26.85
C THR A 603 19.72 -24.29 -27.64
N THR A 604 21.02 -24.29 -27.32
CA THR A 604 22.06 -25.15 -27.92
C THR A 604 22.47 -26.26 -26.96
N ASN A 605 22.79 -27.43 -27.52
CA ASN A 605 23.17 -28.64 -26.77
C ASN A 605 24.58 -28.47 -26.16
N ASN A 606 24.73 -27.71 -25.07
CA ASN A 606 25.87 -27.84 -24.18
C ASN A 606 25.47 -28.82 -23.07
N MET A 607 26.25 -29.89 -22.89
CA MET A 607 25.95 -30.95 -21.93
C MET A 607 25.74 -30.35 -20.52
N MET A 608 26.57 -29.38 -20.10
CA MET A 608 26.48 -28.74 -18.78
C MET A 608 25.22 -27.87 -18.56
N SER A 609 24.45 -27.61 -19.61
CA SER A 609 23.27 -26.76 -19.58
C SER A 609 21.96 -27.52 -19.57
N GLU A 610 21.96 -28.86 -19.65
CA GLU A 610 20.75 -29.67 -19.79
C GLU A 610 20.62 -30.77 -18.72
N VAL A 611 19.38 -31.06 -18.31
CA VAL A 611 19.02 -32.22 -17.48
C VAL A 611 17.82 -32.92 -18.13
N THR A 612 17.96 -34.21 -18.45
CA THR A 612 16.90 -35.01 -19.08
C THR A 612 16.42 -36.11 -18.15
N ILE A 613 15.16 -36.03 -17.73
CA ILE A 613 14.49 -37.01 -16.87
C ILE A 613 13.63 -37.91 -17.75
N THR A 614 13.82 -39.22 -17.62
CA THR A 614 13.12 -40.24 -18.41
C THR A 614 12.32 -41.17 -17.49
N ASP A 615 11.59 -42.10 -18.11
CA ASP A 615 10.80 -43.12 -17.40
C ASP A 615 9.78 -42.56 -16.40
N LEU A 616 9.27 -41.35 -16.67
CA LEU A 616 8.16 -40.79 -15.91
C LEU A 616 6.92 -41.56 -16.34
N LYS A 617 6.44 -42.49 -15.50
CA LYS A 617 5.31 -43.39 -15.80
C LYS A 617 4.32 -43.47 -14.65
N GLN A 618 3.03 -43.42 -14.99
CA GLN A 618 1.93 -43.74 -14.09
C GLN A 618 0.81 -44.42 -14.88
N ASN A 619 -0.02 -45.17 -14.18
CA ASN A 619 -1.08 -45.97 -14.81
C ASN A 619 -2.49 -45.40 -14.54
N ASN A 620 -2.63 -44.24 -13.88
CA ASN A 620 -3.91 -43.65 -13.49
C ASN A 620 -3.83 -42.10 -13.47
N TRP A 621 -4.99 -41.43 -13.46
CA TRP A 621 -5.10 -39.95 -13.36
C TRP A 621 -5.31 -39.42 -11.92
N GLU A 622 -5.19 -40.29 -10.92
CA GLU A 622 -5.61 -40.01 -9.53
C GLU A 622 -4.43 -39.88 -8.57
N THR A 623 -3.28 -40.47 -8.88
CA THR A 623 -2.09 -40.46 -8.04
C THR A 623 -1.06 -39.52 -8.63
N LEU A 624 -0.40 -38.67 -7.83
CA LEU A 624 0.72 -37.85 -8.31
C LEU A 624 2.03 -38.64 -8.31
N GLY A 625 2.78 -38.48 -9.39
CA GLY A 625 4.14 -38.97 -9.50
C GLY A 625 5.09 -37.90 -8.97
N SER A 626 6.30 -38.31 -8.61
CA SER A 626 7.37 -37.38 -8.26
C SER A 626 8.67 -37.79 -8.92
N PHE A 627 9.52 -36.81 -9.18
CA PHE A 627 10.90 -37.03 -9.61
C PHE A 627 11.84 -36.16 -8.77
N ASP A 628 13.04 -36.65 -8.54
CA ASP A 628 14.09 -35.92 -7.83
C ASP A 628 15.45 -36.36 -8.36
N THR A 629 16.05 -35.50 -9.16
CA THR A 629 17.33 -35.78 -9.84
C THR A 629 18.49 -36.03 -8.88
N SER A 630 18.38 -35.63 -7.61
CA SER A 630 19.36 -35.96 -6.56
C SER A 630 19.34 -37.44 -6.16
N LYS A 631 18.25 -38.16 -6.46
CA LYS A 631 18.06 -39.58 -6.12
C LYS A 631 18.42 -40.49 -7.29
N ASN A 632 19.05 -41.62 -6.97
CA ASN A 632 19.49 -42.60 -7.97
C ASN A 632 18.33 -43.34 -8.67
N ASP A 633 17.15 -43.39 -8.05
CA ASP A 633 15.93 -43.99 -8.62
C ASP A 633 15.33 -43.17 -9.76
N THR A 634 15.64 -41.87 -9.84
CA THR A 634 15.25 -41.03 -10.96
C THR A 634 16.13 -41.34 -12.16
N MET A 635 15.51 -41.86 -13.23
CA MET A 635 16.18 -42.20 -14.48
C MET A 635 16.57 -40.94 -15.27
N ILE A 636 17.85 -40.84 -15.63
CA ILE A 636 18.44 -39.72 -16.36
C ILE A 636 19.12 -40.25 -17.63
N GLN A 637 18.89 -39.61 -18.77
CA GLN A 637 19.52 -39.99 -20.04
C GLN A 637 20.71 -39.09 -20.38
N ASN A 638 21.84 -39.70 -20.78
CA ASN A 638 23.01 -39.00 -21.31
C ASN A 638 22.93 -38.89 -22.84
N GLY A 639 23.31 -37.72 -23.37
CA GLY A 639 23.37 -37.45 -24.80
C GLY A 639 24.43 -38.25 -25.57
N THR A 640 25.26 -39.06 -24.91
CA THR A 640 26.24 -39.96 -25.55
C THR A 640 26.77 -40.99 -24.54
N THR A 641 27.14 -42.18 -25.02
CA THR A 641 27.74 -43.27 -24.24
C THR A 641 29.07 -42.84 -23.60
N GLY A 642 29.18 -42.89 -22.27
CA GLY A 642 30.46 -42.88 -21.55
C GLY A 642 30.75 -41.71 -20.59
N THR A 643 29.93 -40.66 -20.51
CA THR A 643 30.10 -39.55 -19.56
C THR A 643 29.17 -39.69 -18.34
N GLU A 644 29.55 -39.18 -17.16
CA GLU A 644 28.75 -39.23 -15.93
C GLU A 644 27.34 -38.64 -16.11
N MET A 645 26.35 -39.16 -15.36
CA MET A 645 24.96 -38.71 -15.40
C MET A 645 24.83 -37.25 -14.98
N GLN A 646 24.46 -36.36 -15.90
CA GLN A 646 24.20 -34.97 -15.51
C GLN A 646 22.85 -34.84 -14.78
N ARG A 647 22.94 -34.88 -13.45
CA ARG A 647 21.81 -34.83 -12.52
C ARG A 647 21.44 -33.42 -12.07
N ALA A 648 22.30 -32.44 -12.31
CA ALA A 648 22.12 -31.07 -11.85
C ALA A 648 22.31 -30.06 -12.99
N ILE A 649 21.58 -28.95 -12.91
CA ILE A 649 21.68 -27.83 -13.85
C ILE A 649 22.49 -26.70 -13.23
N ASN A 650 23.41 -26.10 -13.99
CA ASN A 650 24.19 -24.98 -13.50
C ASN A 650 23.36 -23.69 -13.55
N LEU A 651 23.24 -22.98 -12.43
CA LEU A 651 22.58 -21.69 -12.31
C LEU A 651 23.56 -20.64 -11.79
N LYS A 652 23.42 -19.41 -12.28
CA LYS A 652 24.08 -18.21 -11.76
C LYS A 652 23.26 -17.59 -10.65
N GLN A 653 23.89 -16.93 -9.69
CA GLN A 653 23.21 -16.11 -8.70
C GLN A 653 22.33 -15.09 -9.43
N GLY A 654 21.12 -14.90 -8.93
CA GLY A 654 20.12 -14.07 -9.57
C GLY A 654 19.26 -14.86 -10.56
N LEU A 655 18.69 -14.15 -11.53
CA LEU A 655 17.64 -14.67 -12.40
C LEU A 655 18.20 -15.54 -13.54
N ASN A 656 17.75 -16.79 -13.63
CA ASN A 656 18.10 -17.73 -14.69
C ASN A 656 16.87 -18.09 -15.52
N LYS A 657 17.02 -18.11 -16.84
CA LYS A 657 16.00 -18.64 -17.76
C LYS A 657 16.14 -20.15 -17.87
N ILE A 658 15.02 -20.87 -17.71
CA ILE A 658 14.96 -22.33 -17.86
C ILE A 658 13.89 -22.70 -18.88
N ILE A 659 14.27 -23.47 -19.88
CA ILE A 659 13.41 -23.99 -20.93
C ILE A 659 13.07 -25.44 -20.60
N VAL A 660 11.78 -25.73 -20.48
CA VAL A 660 11.23 -27.07 -20.29
C VAL A 660 10.68 -27.58 -21.63
N SER A 661 11.11 -28.76 -22.06
CA SER A 661 10.69 -29.38 -23.33
C SER A 661 10.48 -30.89 -23.18
N GLY A 662 9.91 -31.50 -24.23
CA GLY A 662 9.94 -32.96 -24.40
C GLY A 662 11.27 -33.47 -24.98
N VAL A 663 11.36 -34.79 -25.14
CA VAL A 663 12.53 -35.50 -25.69
C VAL A 663 12.14 -36.25 -26.95
N SER A 664 12.78 -35.97 -28.09
CA SER A 664 12.34 -36.46 -29.41
C SER A 664 12.33 -37.98 -29.53
N SER A 665 13.27 -38.67 -28.88
CA SER A 665 13.39 -40.13 -28.89
C SER A 665 12.37 -40.85 -28.00
N ILE A 666 11.64 -40.14 -27.13
CA ILE A 666 10.75 -40.74 -26.14
C ILE A 666 9.31 -40.32 -26.42
N ALA A 667 8.46 -41.30 -26.70
CA ALA A 667 7.02 -41.14 -26.77
C ALA A 667 6.56 -39.92 -27.62
N ARG A 668 7.21 -39.75 -28.79
CA ARG A 668 7.00 -38.66 -29.76
C ARG A 668 7.21 -37.24 -29.19
N GLY A 669 7.97 -37.12 -28.10
CA GLY A 669 8.25 -35.86 -27.44
C GLY A 669 7.15 -35.35 -26.53
N ASP A 670 6.11 -36.14 -26.23
CA ASP A 670 5.08 -35.74 -25.27
C ASP A 670 5.63 -35.77 -23.83
N THR A 671 5.32 -34.75 -23.03
CA THR A 671 5.66 -34.70 -21.59
C THR A 671 4.47 -35.15 -20.72
N PRO A 672 4.70 -35.50 -19.44
CA PRO A 672 3.59 -35.54 -18.48
C PRO A 672 3.10 -34.10 -18.17
N PHE A 673 1.96 -33.99 -17.46
CA PHE A 673 1.61 -32.75 -16.78
C PHE A 673 2.58 -32.53 -15.63
N ILE A 674 3.03 -31.29 -15.40
CA ILE A 674 4.01 -30.97 -14.36
C ILE A 674 3.52 -29.89 -13.39
N GLY A 675 3.83 -30.07 -12.11
CA GLY A 675 3.54 -29.10 -11.05
C GLY A 675 4.72 -28.18 -10.77
N ASN A 676 4.68 -27.54 -9.60
CA ASN A 676 5.76 -26.68 -9.12
C ASN A 676 7.11 -27.41 -9.12
N LEU A 677 8.16 -26.67 -9.48
CA LEU A 677 9.51 -27.20 -9.65
C LEU A 677 10.42 -26.64 -8.57
N THR A 678 11.20 -27.49 -7.93
CA THR A 678 12.16 -27.09 -6.89
C THR A 678 13.58 -27.34 -7.37
N PHE A 679 14.40 -26.29 -7.30
CA PHE A 679 15.83 -26.30 -7.61
C PHE A 679 16.59 -26.27 -6.29
N THR A 680 17.24 -27.38 -5.94
CA THR A 680 18.02 -27.52 -4.70
C THR A 680 19.51 -27.48 -5.01
N LEU A 681 20.24 -26.55 -4.39
CA LEU A 681 21.68 -26.44 -4.55
C LEU A 681 22.39 -27.71 -4.05
N MET A 682 23.29 -28.23 -4.87
CA MET A 682 24.14 -29.37 -4.52
C MET A 682 25.18 -28.98 -3.46
N ASN A 683 25.24 -29.72 -2.35
CA ASN A 683 26.27 -29.53 -1.33
C ASN A 683 27.61 -30.09 -1.82
N GLN A 684 28.66 -29.27 -1.81
CA GLN A 684 30.00 -29.63 -2.30
C GLN A 684 30.66 -30.82 -1.56
N THR A 685 30.15 -31.23 -0.39
CA THR A 685 30.65 -32.39 0.36
C THR A 685 30.42 -33.72 -0.36
N ALA A 686 29.52 -33.79 -1.34
CA ALA A 686 29.26 -34.99 -2.12
C ALA A 686 30.37 -35.32 -3.14
N ASN A 687 31.21 -34.34 -3.54
CA ASN A 687 32.31 -34.59 -4.49
C ASN A 687 33.46 -35.39 -3.87
N ARG A 688 33.68 -35.32 -2.55
CA ARG A 688 34.82 -36.02 -1.90
C ARG A 688 34.64 -37.52 -1.71
N LEU A 689 33.44 -38.07 -1.93
CA LEU A 689 33.20 -39.51 -1.84
C LEU A 689 33.38 -40.23 -3.19
N ASN A 690 33.40 -39.51 -4.31
CA ASN A 690 33.67 -40.08 -5.64
C ASN A 690 35.15 -39.99 -6.07
N GLU A 691 35.94 -39.09 -5.47
CA GLU A 691 37.39 -39.03 -5.74
C GLU A 691 38.17 -40.09 -4.94
N ASN A 692 37.74 -40.42 -3.72
CA ASN A 692 38.45 -41.41 -2.88
C ASN A 692 38.20 -42.88 -3.28
N SER A 693 37.22 -43.17 -4.15
CA SER A 693 37.00 -44.52 -4.67
C SER A 693 37.82 -44.83 -5.94
N GLN A 694 38.59 -43.86 -6.46
CA GLN A 694 39.50 -44.04 -7.60
C GLN A 694 40.98 -44.09 -7.21
N GLN A 695 41.32 -43.98 -5.92
CA GLN A 695 42.71 -44.10 -5.45
C GLN A 695 43.09 -45.48 -4.87
N ASP A 696 42.12 -46.39 -4.72
CA ASP A 696 42.33 -47.76 -4.23
C ASP A 696 41.81 -48.84 -5.22
N SER A 697 42.16 -48.75 -6.50
CA SER A 697 41.92 -49.83 -7.49
C SER A 697 43.09 -50.03 -8.43
#